data_AF-A0A9N7MSA5-F1
#
_entry.id   AF-A0A9N7MSA5-F1
#
_cell.length_a   1.000
_cell.length_b   1.000
_cell.length_c   1.000
_cell.angle_alpha   90.00
_cell.angle_beta   90.00
_cell.angle_gamma   90.00
#
_symmetry.space_group_name_H-M   'P 1'
#
loop_
_entity.id
_entity.type
_entity.pdbx_description
1 polymer ?
#
loop_
_entity_poly.entity_id
_entity_poly.type
_entity_poly.pdbx_seq_one_letter_code
_entity_poly.pdbx_strand_id
1 'polypeptide(L)'
;MASKSFKATSSNLSMSSDTGPEGIPGGGKPPLPPHVTFARRTPSGRYVSYSRDDLDSELSSSDYLNYTVHIPPTPDNQPNIDPVAQRVEEQYVSSSLFTGGFNSTTRAHLMDRVIDSESPLHPQMAGVKGSSCSVNGCDGKVMSDERGNDILPCECDFKICRDCYLDVLKTGEGICPGCKEEYKTTDPNEVMDGWAGSLPQLPGPQGGSSRVVERRLSIMRSTKSGLMRSGTGVDFDHNRWLFETKGTYGYGNAIWPKEKGDVDDDENRGGRVDAEAPGLISKPWRPLTRKLKIPAAIISPYRLLILVRMIVLGLFLTWRIQHPNNDAIWLWGMSVVCEIWFTFSWILDQLPKLCPVNRATDLNVLKEKFETPSLNNPTGKSDLPGIDIFVSTADPDKEPPLVTANTILSILAADYPVEKLACYVSDDGGALLTFEAMAEAASFANLWVPFCRKHSIEPRNPESYFNLKKDPYKNKVLKDFVKDRRRVKREYDEFKVRINGLPESIRRRSDAYHAREELRAMKEQRRQIKEDEPVEVVKINKATWMADGTHWPGTWLSPSADHSKGDHAGIIQVMLKPPSDEPLCGLPEEPRAMDLTSIDIRLPMLVYVSREKRPGYDHNKKAGAMNALVRASAIMSNGPFILNLDCDHYIYNSQAMREGMCFMMDRGGDRICYVQFPQRFEGIDPSDRYANRNTVFFDGNMRALDGLQGPVYVGTGCLFRRVALYGFDPPRSKEHSPGFLSMCCFGGRQARAGPTGIPEENKALRMTGGGDSDDDELFSGGLSLAPKMFGNSNLLIDSIPVAEFQGRPLADHPSVKNGRPPGALTVPRDPLDASTVAEAISVISCWYEDKTEWGQRVGWIYGSVTEDVVTGYRMHNRGWRSVYCVTKRDAFRGTAPINLTDRLHQVLRWATGSVEIFFSRNNAFLASSRMKVLQRVAYLNVGIYPFTSVFLIVYCFLPALSLFSGQFIVQTLNVTFLVYLLTITVTLCALAVLEVKWSGIELEEWWRNEQFWLIGGTSAHLAAVFQGLLKIVAGVEISFTLTSKSGGEDEDDEFADLYVVKWTSLMIPPIVIIMVNMIAIAVGLSRTIYSVIPQWSRLLGGVFFSFWVLAHLYPFAKGLMGRRGRTPTIVFVWSGLIAIIISLLWVAINPPEGANQIGGSFQFP
;
A
#
# COMPACT_ATOMS: atom_id res chain seq x y z
N MET A 1 -53.42 -40.21 -5.67
CA MET A 1 -53.34 -41.29 -4.68
C MET A 1 -52.35 -40.88 -3.60
N ALA A 2 -52.80 -40.95 -2.34
CA ALA A 2 -52.05 -40.95 -1.07
C ALA A 2 -50.97 -39.89 -0.79
N SER A 3 -51.26 -39.11 0.26
CA SER A 3 -50.34 -38.31 1.07
C SER A 3 -49.28 -39.17 1.79
N LYS A 4 -48.14 -38.57 2.16
CA LYS A 4 -47.53 -38.73 3.50
C LYS A 4 -46.32 -37.81 3.76
N SER A 5 -46.39 -37.19 4.93
CA SER A 5 -45.35 -36.55 5.75
C SER A 5 -44.56 -37.59 6.55
N PHE A 6 -43.37 -37.25 7.07
CA PHE A 6 -42.83 -37.51 8.44
C PHE A 6 -41.34 -37.09 8.46
N LYS A 7 -40.90 -36.07 9.22
CA LYS A 7 -40.56 -35.99 10.68
C LYS A 7 -39.41 -36.91 11.14
N ALA A 8 -38.44 -36.29 11.80
CA ALA A 8 -37.25 -36.87 12.42
C ALA A 8 -37.47 -37.26 13.90
N THR A 9 -36.76 -38.32 14.31
CA THR A 9 -36.64 -38.94 15.65
C THR A 9 -35.15 -38.88 16.03
N SER A 10 -34.75 -38.27 17.15
CA SER A 10 -34.54 -38.84 18.51
C SER A 10 -33.31 -39.75 18.70
N SER A 11 -32.47 -39.43 19.68
CA SER A 11 -31.71 -40.42 20.49
C SER A 11 -31.29 -39.84 21.87
N ASN A 12 -32.08 -40.18 22.89
CA ASN A 12 -31.78 -40.77 24.23
C ASN A 12 -30.32 -41.24 24.51
N LEU A 13 -29.78 -41.48 25.73
CA LEU A 13 -30.21 -41.57 27.15
C LEU A 13 -28.95 -41.89 28.03
N SER A 14 -28.93 -41.47 29.32
CA SER A 14 -28.51 -42.22 30.56
C SER A 14 -28.21 -41.21 31.71
N MET A 15 -28.98 -41.00 32.81
CA MET A 15 -29.33 -41.84 34.00
C MET A 15 -28.11 -42.45 34.72
N SER A 16 -27.90 -42.45 36.06
CA SER A 16 -28.70 -42.26 37.31
C SER A 16 -27.71 -42.35 38.52
N SER A 17 -27.74 -41.54 39.62
CA SER A 17 -28.55 -41.50 40.87
C SER A 17 -27.88 -42.11 42.13
N ASP A 18 -28.39 -41.67 43.31
CA ASP A 18 -28.27 -42.18 44.72
C ASP A 18 -27.28 -41.45 45.67
N THR A 19 -27.59 -41.01 46.91
CA THR A 19 -28.71 -41.20 47.88
C THR A 19 -28.65 -40.19 49.06
N GLY A 20 -29.82 -39.74 49.56
CA GLY A 20 -30.15 -39.68 51.02
C GLY A 20 -30.12 -38.36 51.84
N PRO A 21 -30.93 -38.23 52.92
CA PRO A 21 -31.82 -37.06 53.17
C PRO A 21 -31.74 -36.35 54.56
N GLU A 22 -32.60 -35.32 54.70
CA GLU A 22 -33.16 -34.64 55.90
C GLU A 22 -32.49 -33.38 56.51
N GLY A 23 -33.30 -32.30 56.66
CA GLY A 23 -33.06 -31.15 57.56
C GLY A 23 -33.51 -29.76 57.06
N ILE A 24 -34.69 -29.29 57.47
CA ILE A 24 -35.29 -27.92 57.31
C ILE A 24 -34.90 -27.04 58.54
N PRO A 25 -35.07 -25.68 58.66
CA PRO A 25 -35.32 -24.54 57.73
C PRO A 25 -34.33 -23.35 57.91
N GLY A 26 -34.43 -22.31 57.06
CA GLY A 26 -34.08 -20.94 57.47
C GLY A 26 -33.85 -19.96 56.32
N GLY A 27 -34.79 -19.03 56.10
CA GLY A 27 -34.70 -17.99 55.08
C GLY A 27 -33.74 -16.85 55.41
N GLY A 28 -33.21 -16.20 54.37
CA GLY A 28 -32.43 -14.97 54.46
C GLY A 28 -31.99 -14.43 53.11
N LYS A 29 -32.72 -13.39 52.65
CA LYS A 29 -32.49 -12.34 51.62
C LYS A 29 -31.37 -12.48 50.55
N PRO A 30 -31.64 -12.11 49.28
CA PRO A 30 -30.66 -12.11 48.19
C PRO A 30 -29.64 -10.94 48.30
N PRO A 31 -28.41 -11.10 47.75
CA PRO A 31 -27.35 -10.11 47.85
C PRO A 31 -27.56 -8.90 46.93
N LEU A 32 -27.15 -7.72 47.42
CA LEU A 32 -27.18 -6.42 46.75
C LEU A 32 -26.14 -6.33 45.60
N PRO A 33 -26.40 -5.51 44.56
CA PRO A 33 -25.50 -5.34 43.42
C PRO A 33 -24.23 -4.54 43.78
N PRO A 34 -23.11 -4.73 43.05
CA PRO A 34 -21.83 -4.09 43.35
C PRO A 34 -21.87 -2.58 43.11
N HIS A 35 -21.31 -1.83 44.06
CA HIS A 35 -21.20 -0.37 44.02
C HIS A 35 -20.01 0.05 43.15
N VAL A 36 -20.23 0.90 42.14
CA VAL A 36 -19.17 1.53 41.35
C VAL A 36 -18.67 2.76 42.11
N THR A 37 -17.37 2.83 42.39
CA THR A 37 -16.69 4.01 42.95
C THR A 37 -16.10 4.84 41.81
N PHE A 38 -16.48 6.11 41.72
CA PHE A 38 -15.93 7.06 40.75
C PHE A 38 -14.61 7.65 41.26
N ALA A 39 -13.62 7.76 40.37
CA ALA A 39 -12.31 8.37 40.67
C ALA A 39 -12.45 9.82 41.18
N ARG A 40 -11.74 10.16 42.25
CA ARG A 40 -11.70 11.53 42.81
C ARG A 40 -10.69 12.37 42.02
N ARG A 41 -11.12 13.54 41.55
CA ARG A 41 -10.31 14.52 40.81
C ARG A 41 -9.24 15.13 41.74
N THR A 42 -7.98 15.10 41.36
CA THR A 42 -6.95 15.97 41.98
C THR A 42 -7.03 17.39 41.39
N PRO A 43 -6.51 18.42 42.08
CA PRO A 43 -6.61 19.82 41.63
C PRO A 43 -5.90 20.11 40.30
N SER A 44 -5.12 19.17 39.75
CA SER A 44 -4.40 19.30 38.49
C SER A 44 -5.07 18.63 37.27
N GLY A 45 -6.27 18.06 37.44
CA GLY A 45 -7.13 17.67 36.31
C GLY A 45 -6.68 16.41 35.52
N ARG A 46 -5.77 15.58 36.03
CA ARG A 46 -5.49 14.24 35.46
C ARG A 46 -6.39 13.16 36.07
N TYR A 47 -6.83 12.21 35.25
CA TYR A 47 -7.46 10.96 35.68
C TYR A 47 -6.38 9.91 35.94
N VAL A 48 -6.43 9.22 37.08
CA VAL A 48 -5.57 8.08 37.39
C VAL A 48 -6.39 6.81 37.15
N SER A 49 -5.94 5.95 36.23
CA SER A 49 -6.50 4.60 36.06
C SER A 49 -5.79 3.66 37.04
N TYR A 50 -6.54 3.03 37.93
CA TYR A 50 -5.99 1.93 38.73
C TYR A 50 -5.91 0.67 37.86
N SER A 51 -4.72 0.08 37.78
CA SER A 51 -4.54 -1.28 37.23
C SER A 51 -5.10 -2.29 38.24
N ARG A 52 -5.59 -3.42 37.74
CA ARG A 52 -6.34 -4.42 38.51
C ARG A 52 -5.48 -5.24 39.49
N ASP A 53 -4.16 -5.06 39.48
CA ASP A 53 -3.22 -5.88 40.25
C ASP A 53 -2.73 -5.22 41.57
N ASP A 54 -3.09 -3.96 41.85
CA ASP A 54 -2.71 -3.27 43.11
C ASP A 54 -3.77 -3.36 44.22
N LEU A 55 -4.92 -4.00 43.97
CA LEU A 55 -6.07 -3.97 44.88
C LEU A 55 -6.06 -5.04 45.99
N ASP A 56 -5.08 -5.95 46.00
CA ASP A 56 -5.05 -7.10 46.92
C ASP A 56 -4.09 -6.97 48.12
N SER A 57 -3.44 -5.82 48.34
CA SER A 57 -2.39 -5.69 49.37
C SER A 57 -2.64 -4.71 50.53
N GLU A 58 -3.78 -4.03 50.62
CA GLU A 58 -4.06 -3.13 51.75
C GLU A 58 -5.38 -3.45 52.44
N LEU A 59 -5.41 -4.61 53.09
CA LEU A 59 -6.48 -5.00 54.01
C LEU A 59 -5.97 -5.10 55.46
N SER A 60 -5.47 -4.01 56.04
CA SER A 60 -5.40 -3.86 57.50
C SER A 60 -5.10 -2.43 57.94
N SER A 61 -6.11 -1.69 58.38
CA SER A 61 -6.03 -0.84 59.58
C SER A 61 -7.32 -0.01 59.69
N SER A 62 -8.07 -0.34 60.73
CA SER A 62 -9.23 0.38 61.26
C SER A 62 -8.87 1.78 61.76
N ASP A 63 -9.74 2.76 61.51
CA ASP A 63 -10.22 3.68 62.56
C ASP A 63 -11.49 4.43 62.12
N TYR A 64 -12.45 4.46 63.03
CA TYR A 64 -13.80 5.02 62.90
C TYR A 64 -13.83 6.52 63.23
N LEU A 65 -14.53 7.33 62.42
CA LEU A 65 -15.12 8.60 62.87
C LEU A 65 -16.45 8.87 62.13
N ASN A 66 -17.53 9.01 62.90
CA ASN A 66 -18.90 9.27 62.47
C ASN A 66 -19.12 10.73 62.03
N TYR A 67 -19.86 10.96 60.95
CA TYR A 67 -20.74 12.14 60.84
C TYR A 67 -21.98 11.87 59.96
N THR A 68 -23.12 12.37 60.41
CA THR A 68 -24.50 12.10 59.98
C THR A 68 -24.93 12.90 58.75
N VAL A 69 -25.72 12.29 57.86
CA VAL A 69 -26.30 12.91 56.66
C VAL A 69 -27.76 13.31 56.91
N HIS A 70 -28.09 14.58 56.66
CA HIS A 70 -29.46 15.09 56.59
C HIS A 70 -30.08 14.70 55.22
N ILE A 71 -31.21 14.00 55.24
CA ILE A 71 -32.00 13.64 54.06
C ILE A 71 -33.11 14.69 53.87
N PRO A 72 -33.24 15.38 52.72
CA PRO A 72 -34.45 16.11 52.39
C PRO A 72 -35.52 15.15 51.83
N PRO A 73 -36.82 15.43 52.06
CA PRO A 73 -37.91 14.52 51.69
C PRO A 73 -38.10 14.46 50.17
N THR A 74 -38.43 13.27 49.69
CA THR A 74 -38.84 12.97 48.31
C THR A 74 -40.13 13.70 47.94
N PRO A 75 -40.24 14.36 46.77
CA PRO A 75 -41.52 14.88 46.29
C PRO A 75 -42.38 13.78 45.67
N ASP A 76 -43.66 13.81 46.03
CA ASP A 76 -44.73 12.92 45.59
C ASP A 76 -45.02 12.98 44.08
N ASN A 77 -45.43 11.82 43.57
CA ASN A 77 -45.98 11.64 42.23
C ASN A 77 -47.32 12.38 42.05
N GLN A 78 -47.34 13.42 41.21
CA GLN A 78 -48.54 13.83 40.46
C GLN A 78 -48.17 14.28 39.04
N PRO A 79 -49.01 13.98 38.03
CA PRO A 79 -48.71 14.27 36.63
C PRO A 79 -49.13 15.70 36.30
N ASN A 80 -48.17 16.61 36.18
CA ASN A 80 -48.39 17.90 35.52
C ASN A 80 -47.59 17.94 34.22
N ILE A 81 -48.29 18.22 33.15
CA ILE A 81 -47.77 18.33 31.78
C ILE A 81 -46.99 19.64 31.72
N ASP A 82 -45.67 19.55 31.77
CA ASP A 82 -44.76 20.70 31.64
C ASP A 82 -43.89 20.59 30.38
N PRO A 83 -43.60 21.70 29.67
CA PRO A 83 -42.79 21.75 28.44
C PRO A 83 -41.29 21.51 28.69
N VAL A 84 -40.93 21.06 29.89
CA VAL A 84 -39.55 20.77 30.32
C VAL A 84 -39.06 19.45 29.72
N ALA A 85 -39.93 18.46 29.51
CA ALA A 85 -39.55 17.24 28.78
C ALA A 85 -39.16 17.54 27.32
N GLN A 86 -39.87 18.47 26.66
CA GLN A 86 -39.54 18.91 25.31
C GLN A 86 -38.22 19.70 25.25
N ARG A 87 -37.93 20.54 26.26
CA ARG A 87 -36.65 21.28 26.32
C ARG A 87 -35.46 20.40 26.68
N VAL A 88 -35.63 19.40 27.55
CA VAL A 88 -34.58 18.44 27.88
C VAL A 88 -34.33 17.48 26.71
N GLU A 89 -35.38 17.08 25.97
CA GLU A 89 -35.26 16.29 24.74
C GLU A 89 -34.63 17.08 23.57
N GLU A 90 -34.96 18.36 23.39
CA GLU A 90 -34.29 19.24 22.42
C GLU A 90 -32.81 19.46 22.76
N GLN A 91 -32.45 19.46 24.06
CA GLN A 91 -31.06 19.60 24.48
C GLN A 91 -30.24 18.32 24.21
N TYR A 92 -30.84 17.13 24.33
CA TYR A 92 -30.22 15.85 23.96
C TYR A 92 -30.11 15.63 22.44
N VAL A 93 -31.02 16.21 21.64
CA VAL A 93 -30.93 16.26 20.17
C VAL A 93 -29.95 17.34 19.71
N SER A 94 -29.78 18.43 20.46
CA SER A 94 -28.83 19.51 20.14
C SER A 94 -27.36 19.13 20.29
N SER A 95 -27.03 18.12 21.11
CA SER A 95 -25.67 17.57 21.26
C SER A 95 -25.32 16.49 20.24
N SER A 96 -26.29 16.07 19.41
CA SER A 96 -26.14 15.08 18.33
C SER A 96 -26.46 15.65 16.93
N LEU A 97 -26.79 16.95 16.84
CA LEU A 97 -26.95 17.68 15.59
C LEU A 97 -25.60 17.93 14.93
N PHE A 98 -25.26 17.03 14.02
CA PHE A 98 -24.22 17.21 13.01
C PHE A 98 -24.57 18.41 12.12
N THR A 99 -23.83 19.50 12.25
CA THR A 99 -23.92 20.67 11.35
C THR A 99 -22.98 20.52 10.17
N GLY A 100 -23.14 19.42 9.42
CA GLY A 100 -22.53 19.22 8.13
C GLY A 100 -23.36 19.88 7.03
N GLY A 101 -23.11 21.17 6.81
CA GLY A 101 -23.72 21.95 5.74
C GLY A 101 -22.84 23.15 5.44
N PHE A 102 -22.60 23.40 4.15
CA PHE A 102 -21.84 24.53 3.60
C PHE A 102 -22.15 25.83 4.39
N ASN A 103 -21.13 26.40 5.06
CA ASN A 103 -21.18 27.51 6.05
C ASN A 103 -21.45 27.16 7.53
N SER A 104 -20.62 26.32 8.15
CA SER A 104 -20.50 26.27 9.61
C SER A 104 -19.09 26.71 10.07
N THR A 105 -18.97 27.98 10.46
CA THR A 105 -17.88 28.45 11.32
C THR A 105 -17.86 27.61 12.59
N THR A 106 -16.71 26.98 12.86
CA THR A 106 -16.42 26.09 13.99
C THR A 106 -16.94 26.62 15.33
N ARG A 107 -17.88 25.89 15.95
CA ARG A 107 -18.39 26.09 17.31
C ARG A 107 -17.40 25.55 18.36
N ALA A 108 -16.16 26.03 18.31
CA ALA A 108 -15.11 25.77 19.32
C ALA A 108 -14.87 26.99 20.24
N HIS A 109 -15.87 27.88 20.38
CA HIS A 109 -15.71 29.15 21.11
C HIS A 109 -16.75 29.39 22.21
N LEU A 110 -17.21 28.33 22.89
CA LEU A 110 -18.18 28.47 23.99
C LEU A 110 -17.77 27.81 25.32
N MET A 111 -16.48 27.52 25.51
CA MET A 111 -15.95 27.06 26.81
C MET A 111 -14.84 27.95 27.39
N ASP A 112 -14.41 29.01 26.70
CA ASP A 112 -13.33 29.92 27.15
C ASP A 112 -13.81 31.33 27.55
N ARG A 113 -15.12 31.55 27.76
CA ARG A 113 -15.66 32.87 28.16
C ARG A 113 -16.55 32.83 29.40
N VAL A 114 -16.20 32.03 30.40
CA VAL A 114 -16.88 32.05 31.72
C VAL A 114 -15.90 32.31 32.89
N ILE A 115 -14.68 32.81 32.63
CA ILE A 115 -13.77 33.23 33.73
C ILE A 115 -13.39 34.72 33.68
N ASP A 116 -13.60 35.43 32.58
CA ASP A 116 -13.34 36.89 32.53
C ASP A 116 -14.66 37.68 32.54
N SER A 117 -15.30 37.73 33.71
CA SER A 117 -16.22 38.82 34.03
C SER A 117 -15.41 40.02 34.54
N GLU A 118 -15.35 41.06 33.71
CA GLU A 118 -14.80 42.36 34.05
C GLU A 118 -15.37 42.87 35.38
N SER A 119 -14.49 43.06 36.36
CA SER A 119 -14.72 43.92 37.53
C SER A 119 -13.55 44.89 37.61
N PRO A 120 -13.74 46.20 37.35
CA PRO A 120 -12.64 47.14 37.35
C PRO A 120 -12.51 47.75 38.75
N LEU A 121 -11.60 47.24 39.60
CA LEU A 121 -11.01 47.97 40.74
C LEU A 121 -10.02 47.08 41.52
N HIS A 122 -8.79 46.92 41.00
CA HIS A 122 -7.59 46.77 41.86
C HIS A 122 -6.30 47.03 41.07
N PRO A 123 -5.57 48.13 41.33
CA PRO A 123 -4.32 48.42 40.64
C PRO A 123 -3.16 47.82 41.45
N GLN A 124 -2.96 46.50 41.38
CA GLN A 124 -1.75 45.84 41.89
C GLN A 124 -1.75 44.38 41.42
N MET A 125 -1.31 44.13 40.18
CA MET A 125 -0.68 42.89 39.69
C MET A 125 -0.50 43.04 38.17
N ALA A 126 0.47 43.87 37.77
CA ALA A 126 1.01 43.83 36.41
C ALA A 126 1.90 42.58 36.31
N GLY A 127 1.28 41.43 36.02
CA GLY A 127 1.97 40.17 35.77
C GLY A 127 2.84 40.28 34.51
N VAL A 128 4.12 40.00 34.68
CA VAL A 128 5.18 40.01 33.67
C VAL A 128 4.73 39.24 32.41
N LYS A 129 4.84 39.85 31.23
CA LYS A 129 4.73 39.16 29.95
C LYS A 129 5.82 38.08 29.89
N GLY A 130 5.44 36.82 30.05
CA GLY A 130 6.36 35.68 29.89
C GLY A 130 7.08 35.72 28.54
N SER A 131 8.34 35.30 28.51
CA SER A 131 9.16 35.40 27.31
C SER A 131 8.66 34.46 26.20
N SER A 132 8.78 34.89 24.95
CA SER A 132 8.43 34.08 23.77
C SER A 132 9.55 33.11 23.44
N CYS A 133 9.18 31.93 22.93
CA CYS A 133 10.10 30.90 22.50
C CYS A 133 11.07 31.43 21.42
N SER A 134 12.37 31.19 21.60
CA SER A 134 13.43 31.58 20.67
C SER A 134 13.58 30.61 19.49
N VAL A 135 12.76 29.55 19.41
CA VAL A 135 12.67 28.71 18.22
C VAL A 135 12.03 29.53 17.10
N ASN A 136 12.77 29.70 16.00
CA ASN A 136 12.31 30.45 14.82
C ASN A 136 10.90 29.99 14.39
N GLY A 137 9.92 30.90 14.45
CA GLY A 137 8.54 30.64 14.05
C GLY A 137 7.57 30.17 15.14
N CYS A 138 8.01 30.11 16.41
CA CYS A 138 7.20 29.69 17.53
C CYS A 138 6.77 30.87 18.42
N ASP A 139 5.46 31.15 18.48
CA ASP A 139 4.89 32.17 19.39
C ASP A 139 4.57 31.62 20.79
N GLY A 140 4.95 30.36 21.06
CA GLY A 140 4.70 29.70 22.35
C GLY A 140 5.43 30.38 23.51
N LYS A 141 4.82 30.37 24.70
CA LYS A 141 5.47 30.86 25.93
C LYS A 141 6.57 29.88 26.35
N VAL A 142 7.71 30.44 26.77
CA VAL A 142 8.84 29.66 27.29
C VAL A 142 8.41 28.89 28.54
N MET A 143 9.03 27.73 28.79
CA MET A 143 8.75 26.96 30.01
C MET A 143 8.98 27.84 31.23
N SER A 144 8.06 27.84 32.19
CA SER A 144 8.17 28.65 33.39
C SER A 144 7.80 27.87 34.63
N ASP A 145 8.53 28.04 35.73
CA ASP A 145 8.22 27.45 37.04
C ASP A 145 6.94 28.07 37.65
N GLU A 146 6.42 27.49 38.75
CA GLU A 146 5.28 28.02 39.52
C GLU A 146 5.45 29.47 40.00
N ARG A 147 6.69 29.99 40.01
CA ARG A 147 7.06 31.37 40.35
C ARG A 147 7.16 32.31 39.14
N GLY A 148 6.92 31.82 37.92
CA GLY A 148 6.94 32.60 36.68
C GLY A 148 8.34 32.85 36.08
N ASN A 149 9.37 32.14 36.54
CA ASN A 149 10.74 32.26 36.00
C ASN A 149 10.93 31.30 34.81
N ASP A 150 11.62 31.75 33.76
CA ASP A 150 11.94 30.96 32.56
C ASP A 150 12.85 29.76 32.92
N ILE A 151 12.46 28.54 32.51
CA ILE A 151 13.23 27.30 32.63
C ILE A 151 13.93 27.03 31.30
N LEU A 152 15.27 26.90 31.33
CA LEU A 152 16.11 26.72 30.15
C LEU A 152 16.80 25.34 30.22
N PRO A 153 16.47 24.39 29.32
CA PRO A 153 17.03 23.04 29.40
C PRO A 153 18.49 22.88 28.92
N CYS A 154 19.05 23.83 28.14
CA CYS A 154 20.49 23.91 27.82
C CYS A 154 21.08 25.11 28.56
N GLU A 155 22.33 25.00 29.01
CA GLU A 155 23.12 26.05 29.66
C GLU A 155 23.45 27.24 28.75
N CYS A 156 23.03 27.21 27.47
CA CYS A 156 23.25 28.27 26.49
C CYS A 156 22.17 29.36 26.47
N ASP A 157 21.33 29.42 27.51
CA ASP A 157 20.22 30.35 27.65
C ASP A 157 19.20 30.32 26.49
N PHE A 158 19.12 29.23 25.74
CA PHE A 158 18.19 29.10 24.63
C PHE A 158 16.75 28.89 25.13
N LYS A 159 15.92 29.92 24.95
CA LYS A 159 14.54 29.94 25.41
C LYS A 159 13.64 29.05 24.56
N ILE A 160 13.14 27.96 25.14
CA ILE A 160 12.34 26.96 24.44
C ILE A 160 11.01 26.73 25.19
N CYS A 161 9.89 26.64 24.45
CA CYS A 161 8.60 26.29 25.04
C CYS A 161 8.49 24.78 25.29
N ARG A 162 7.58 24.36 26.18
CA ARG A 162 7.37 22.95 26.54
C ARG A 162 7.19 22.05 25.32
N ASP A 163 6.35 22.49 24.38
CA ASP A 163 6.05 21.74 23.17
C ASP A 163 7.26 21.61 22.23
N CYS A 164 8.06 22.67 22.07
CA CYS A 164 9.31 22.61 21.30
C CYS A 164 10.30 21.63 21.93
N TYR A 165 10.39 21.64 23.26
CA TYR A 165 11.30 20.76 24.00
C TYR A 165 10.91 19.30 23.86
N LEU A 166 9.63 18.97 24.02
CA LEU A 166 9.11 17.61 23.82
C LEU A 166 9.24 17.12 22.38
N ASP A 167 9.04 18.01 21.39
CA ASP A 167 9.25 17.68 19.97
C ASP A 167 10.72 17.29 19.70
N VAL A 168 11.68 18.06 20.23
CA VAL A 168 13.13 17.79 20.07
C VAL A 168 13.52 16.47 20.74
N LEU A 169 12.98 16.18 21.92
CA LEU A 169 13.19 14.91 22.64
C LEU A 169 12.61 13.71 21.86
N LYS A 170 11.39 13.82 21.31
CA LYS A 170 10.76 12.73 20.55
C LYS A 170 11.46 12.43 19.22
N THR A 171 12.10 13.41 18.59
CA THR A 171 12.83 13.24 17.32
C THR A 171 14.20 12.55 17.45
N GLY A 172 14.64 12.19 18.66
CA GLY A 172 15.76 11.27 18.88
C GLY A 172 17.16 11.87 18.82
N GLU A 173 17.31 13.17 18.57
CA GLU A 173 18.63 13.82 18.62
C GLU A 173 18.91 14.45 19.99
N GLY A 174 17.91 14.85 20.79
CA GLY A 174 18.14 15.43 22.13
C GLY A 174 19.03 16.69 22.12
N ILE A 175 19.30 17.27 20.96
CA ILE A 175 20.22 18.38 20.76
C ILE A 175 19.47 19.71 20.84
N CYS A 176 20.01 20.65 21.59
CA CYS A 176 19.46 21.99 21.70
C CYS A 176 19.59 22.79 20.39
N PRO A 177 18.52 23.44 19.90
CA PRO A 177 18.56 24.23 18.66
C PRO A 177 19.50 25.45 18.70
N GLY A 178 19.84 25.94 19.89
CA GLY A 178 20.76 27.06 20.10
C GLY A 178 22.23 26.63 20.11
N CYS A 179 22.61 25.84 21.13
CA CYS A 179 24.00 25.42 21.39
C CYS A 179 24.48 24.24 20.53
N LYS A 180 23.55 23.47 19.94
CA LYS A 180 23.83 22.16 19.31
C LYS A 180 24.47 21.13 20.25
N GLU A 181 24.37 21.33 21.56
CA GLU A 181 24.77 20.35 22.58
C GLU A 181 23.56 19.50 22.99
N GLU A 182 23.82 18.25 23.40
CA GLU A 182 22.79 17.35 23.93
C GLU A 182 22.27 17.86 25.28
N TYR A 183 20.95 17.77 25.48
CA TYR A 183 20.33 18.07 26.76
C TYR A 183 20.81 17.08 27.84
N LYS A 184 21.25 17.59 28.99
CA LYS A 184 21.88 16.80 30.06
C LYS A 184 20.95 15.81 30.79
N THR A 185 19.65 15.77 30.48
CA THR A 185 18.67 14.89 31.15
C THR A 185 17.76 14.21 30.13
N THR A 186 17.85 12.88 30.06
CA THR A 186 17.16 12.02 29.10
C THR A 186 15.83 11.44 29.60
N ASP A 187 15.28 11.90 30.72
CA ASP A 187 13.99 11.42 31.23
C ASP A 187 12.99 12.57 31.46
N PRO A 188 11.84 12.63 30.73
CA PRO A 188 10.82 13.67 30.89
C PRO A 188 10.22 13.73 32.30
N ASN A 189 10.30 12.64 33.06
CA ASN A 189 9.71 12.51 34.40
C ASN A 189 10.57 13.15 35.50
N GLU A 190 11.90 13.14 35.40
CA GLU A 190 12.79 13.77 36.40
C GLU A 190 12.64 15.30 36.44
N VAL A 191 12.36 15.93 35.29
CA VAL A 191 12.07 17.38 35.22
C VAL A 191 10.71 17.71 35.84
N MET A 192 9.76 16.76 35.84
CA MET A 192 8.46 16.92 36.49
C MET A 192 8.49 16.61 37.99
N ASP A 193 9.33 15.69 38.47
CA ASP A 193 9.46 15.38 39.89
C ASP A 193 10.16 16.50 40.68
N GLY A 194 11.04 17.28 40.04
CA GLY A 194 11.62 18.50 40.61
C GLY A 194 10.60 19.61 40.92
N TRP A 195 9.37 19.51 40.41
CA TRP A 195 8.27 20.45 40.69
C TRP A 195 7.51 20.08 41.97
N ALA A 196 7.73 18.89 42.53
CA ALA A 196 7.00 18.37 43.68
C ALA A 196 7.95 17.88 44.80
N GLY A 197 8.86 18.74 45.25
CA GLY A 197 9.43 18.63 46.59
C GLY A 197 10.95 18.67 46.66
N SER A 198 11.46 19.70 47.33
CA SER A 198 12.50 19.58 48.36
C SER A 198 12.85 20.97 48.90
N LEU A 199 12.59 21.16 50.19
CA LEU A 199 13.28 22.16 51.02
C LEU A 199 14.69 21.64 51.33
N PRO A 200 15.73 22.49 51.23
CA PRO A 200 16.90 22.30 52.07
C PRO A 200 17.04 23.44 53.09
N GLN A 201 17.19 23.03 54.35
CA GLN A 201 17.61 23.84 55.48
C GLN A 201 19.03 24.42 55.27
N LEU A 202 19.24 25.64 55.77
CA LEU A 202 20.55 26.26 55.99
C LEU A 202 21.35 25.50 57.06
N PRO A 203 22.71 25.47 56.98
CA PRO A 203 23.50 26.40 57.81
C PRO A 203 24.86 26.88 57.25
N GLY A 204 25.29 28.08 57.70
CA GLY A 204 26.65 28.35 58.22
C GLY A 204 27.79 28.83 57.27
N PRO A 205 28.55 29.90 57.60
CA PRO A 205 29.58 30.48 56.72
C PRO A 205 31.06 30.24 57.14
N GLN A 206 31.97 30.44 56.16
CA GLN A 206 33.42 30.74 56.21
C GLN A 206 34.48 29.63 56.50
N GLY A 207 35.57 29.69 55.72
CA GLY A 207 36.89 29.11 56.04
C GLY A 207 37.75 28.80 54.80
N GLY A 208 38.74 29.65 54.50
CA GLY A 208 39.56 29.57 53.26
C GLY A 208 40.83 28.70 53.33
N SER A 209 41.48 28.48 52.18
CA SER A 209 42.94 28.63 51.94
C SER A 209 43.37 28.09 50.56
N SER A 210 43.95 28.99 49.75
CA SER A 210 45.15 28.90 48.91
C SER A 210 45.41 27.69 47.97
N ARG A 211 45.57 27.97 46.67
CA ARG A 211 46.90 28.13 46.03
C ARG A 211 46.81 28.73 44.62
N VAL A 212 47.67 29.73 44.38
CA VAL A 212 47.97 30.45 43.13
C VAL A 212 49.08 29.68 42.39
N VAL A 213 49.16 29.63 41.05
CA VAL A 213 50.02 30.39 40.09
C VAL A 213 50.13 29.39 38.88
N GLU A 214 50.01 29.69 37.59
CA GLU A 214 50.71 30.72 36.80
C GLU A 214 50.09 30.94 35.41
N ARG A 215 50.29 32.17 34.94
CA ARG A 215 49.94 32.74 33.65
C ARG A 215 51.19 32.71 32.76
N ARG A 216 51.15 32.32 31.47
CA ARG A 216 52.00 32.93 30.42
C ARG A 216 51.38 32.87 29.02
N LEU A 217 51.60 33.98 28.31
CA LEU A 217 51.13 34.40 27.00
C LEU A 217 52.00 33.84 25.84
N SER A 218 51.45 33.83 24.62
CA SER A 218 51.92 34.60 23.42
C SER A 218 51.92 33.85 22.06
N ILE A 219 51.07 34.37 21.16
CA ILE A 219 51.28 34.85 19.77
C ILE A 219 52.38 34.25 18.84
N MET A 220 51.90 33.96 17.61
CA MET A 220 52.49 34.08 16.25
C MET A 220 53.04 32.86 15.47
N ARG A 221 52.52 32.79 14.23
CA ARG A 221 52.87 31.99 13.05
C ARG A 221 54.35 32.10 12.62
N SER A 222 54.90 31.03 12.02
CA SER A 222 55.15 30.94 10.55
C SER A 222 55.86 29.64 10.09
N THR A 223 55.49 29.18 8.88
CA THR A 223 56.24 28.42 7.83
C THR A 223 56.87 27.02 8.06
N LYS A 224 56.18 26.00 7.48
CA LYS A 224 56.59 25.12 6.36
C LYS A 224 57.96 24.38 6.38
N SER A 225 57.96 23.04 6.54
CA SER A 225 58.23 22.03 5.49
C SER A 225 58.77 20.68 6.04
N GLY A 226 58.24 19.55 5.53
CA GLY A 226 59.04 18.35 5.18
C GLY A 226 58.87 17.03 5.97
N LEU A 227 58.00 16.13 5.47
CA LEU A 227 58.01 14.62 5.49
C LEU A 227 58.24 13.83 6.82
N MET A 228 57.62 12.68 7.15
CA MET A 228 56.59 11.78 6.58
C MET A 228 56.23 10.67 7.63
N ARG A 229 55.05 10.02 7.47
CA ARG A 229 54.51 8.76 8.09
C ARG A 229 54.00 8.82 9.56
N SER A 230 52.87 8.24 9.98
CA SER A 230 51.78 7.43 9.39
C SER A 230 50.68 7.22 10.47
N GLY A 231 49.41 7.03 10.09
CA GLY A 231 48.35 6.46 10.95
C GLY A 231 47.22 7.44 11.32
N THR A 232 46.23 7.61 10.43
CA THR A 232 44.84 7.09 10.58
C THR A 232 44.03 7.72 11.70
N GLY A 233 43.32 8.79 11.32
CA GLY A 233 42.22 9.41 12.04
C GLY A 233 41.84 10.74 11.39
N VAL A 234 40.54 10.94 11.20
CA VAL A 234 39.83 12.23 11.07
C VAL A 234 39.79 12.95 9.70
N ASP A 235 38.60 13.55 9.48
CA ASP A 235 38.28 14.81 8.79
C ASP A 235 37.85 14.80 7.32
N PHE A 236 36.58 15.21 7.15
CA PHE A 236 35.88 15.43 5.90
C PHE A 236 36.31 16.79 5.34
N ASP A 237 37.23 16.75 4.38
CA ASP A 237 37.86 17.94 3.78
C ASP A 237 37.01 18.50 2.61
N HIS A 238 36.47 19.71 2.78
CA HIS A 238 35.60 20.39 1.82
C HIS A 238 36.29 20.80 0.50
N ASN A 239 37.59 20.54 0.31
CA ASN A 239 38.32 20.91 -0.90
C ASN A 239 38.57 19.78 -1.90
N ARG A 240 38.02 18.58 -1.68
CA ARG A 240 38.14 17.44 -2.63
C ARG A 240 36.89 17.22 -3.50
N TRP A 241 36.20 18.29 -3.87
CA TRP A 241 35.09 18.22 -4.84
C TRP A 241 35.18 19.28 -5.94
N LEU A 242 36.39 19.76 -6.24
CA LEU A 242 36.61 20.73 -7.31
C LEU A 242 37.54 20.26 -8.44
N PHE A 243 38.22 19.12 -8.33
CA PHE A 243 39.07 18.61 -9.41
C PHE A 243 39.12 17.08 -9.48
N GLU A 244 38.01 16.44 -9.82
CA GLU A 244 38.06 15.09 -10.41
C GLU A 244 36.79 14.77 -11.23
N THR A 245 36.63 15.49 -12.34
CA THR A 245 35.91 14.97 -13.52
C THR A 245 36.70 15.36 -14.78
N LYS A 246 37.69 14.54 -15.14
CA LYS A 246 38.08 14.44 -16.55
C LYS A 246 36.96 13.67 -17.26
N GLY A 247 36.18 14.37 -18.09
CA GLY A 247 35.16 13.74 -18.92
C GLY A 247 34.06 14.68 -19.42
N THR A 248 34.43 15.59 -20.32
CA THR A 248 33.56 16.34 -21.25
C THR A 248 32.42 17.17 -20.64
N TYR A 249 32.77 18.34 -20.13
CA TYR A 249 31.85 19.49 -20.05
C TYR A 249 32.23 20.48 -21.17
N GLY A 250 31.43 20.52 -22.23
CA GLY A 250 31.52 21.57 -23.24
C GLY A 250 30.78 22.80 -22.73
N TYR A 251 31.53 23.87 -22.46
CA TYR A 251 30.99 25.19 -22.16
C TYR A 251 31.60 26.18 -23.15
N GLY A 252 30.78 27.08 -23.70
CA GLY A 252 31.31 28.28 -24.35
C GLY A 252 30.45 28.83 -25.48
N ASN A 253 29.39 29.56 -25.13
CA ASN A 253 29.03 30.77 -25.87
C ASN A 253 30.26 31.69 -25.86
N ALA A 254 30.98 31.76 -26.97
CA ALA A 254 31.96 32.81 -27.23
C ALA A 254 31.39 33.69 -28.34
N ILE A 255 30.90 34.86 -27.95
CA ILE A 255 30.76 36.01 -28.84
C ILE A 255 32.17 36.35 -29.34
N TRP A 256 32.41 36.23 -30.64
CA TRP A 256 33.61 36.76 -31.26
C TRP A 256 33.38 38.24 -31.61
N PRO A 257 34.26 39.16 -31.22
CA PRO A 257 34.35 40.46 -31.86
C PRO A 257 34.89 40.24 -33.27
N LYS A 258 34.22 40.81 -34.28
CA LYS A 258 34.71 40.85 -35.66
C LYS A 258 36.00 41.67 -35.71
N GLU A 259 37.11 41.05 -36.09
CA GLU A 259 38.27 41.77 -36.60
C GLU A 259 38.10 42.08 -38.09
N LYS A 260 38.58 43.29 -38.42
CA LYS A 260 38.61 43.94 -39.72
C LYS A 260 39.37 43.12 -40.76
N GLY A 261 38.91 43.17 -42.00
CA GLY A 261 39.63 42.68 -43.16
C GLY A 261 38.90 43.05 -44.45
N ASP A 262 39.40 44.15 -45.03
CA ASP A 262 39.35 44.57 -46.43
C ASP A 262 38.04 45.00 -47.12
N VAL A 263 38.09 46.28 -47.47
CA VAL A 263 37.37 47.01 -48.49
C VAL A 263 37.80 46.45 -49.85
N ASP A 264 36.84 46.15 -50.73
CA ASP A 264 36.91 46.58 -52.12
C ASP A 264 35.53 46.54 -52.79
N ASP A 265 35.38 47.52 -53.66
CA ASP A 265 34.25 48.03 -54.42
C ASP A 265 33.38 46.97 -55.14
N ASP A 266 32.07 47.21 -55.27
CA ASP A 266 31.54 47.97 -56.42
C ASP A 266 30.00 48.07 -56.37
N GLU A 267 29.50 49.17 -56.93
CA GLU A 267 28.11 49.60 -57.00
C GLU A 267 27.25 48.69 -57.91
N ASN A 268 25.95 48.56 -57.60
CA ASN A 268 24.83 49.04 -58.43
C ASN A 268 23.52 48.20 -58.32
N ARG A 269 22.39 48.93 -58.28
CA ARG A 269 20.98 48.55 -58.55
C ARG A 269 20.12 47.78 -57.52
N GLY A 270 19.48 48.56 -56.66
CA GLY A 270 18.01 48.76 -56.55
C GLY A 270 17.03 47.56 -56.66
N GLY A 271 16.32 47.28 -55.56
CA GLY A 271 15.08 46.49 -55.54
C GLY A 271 14.57 46.23 -54.11
N ARG A 272 13.39 46.78 -53.80
CA ARG A 272 12.72 46.86 -52.48
C ARG A 272 12.16 45.49 -52.01
N VAL A 273 12.52 45.03 -50.80
CA VAL A 273 11.68 44.12 -49.97
C VAL A 273 11.95 44.44 -48.50
N ASP A 274 10.88 44.73 -47.76
CA ASP A 274 10.89 44.99 -46.32
C ASP A 274 11.45 43.78 -45.55
N ALA A 275 12.54 44.00 -44.81
CA ALA A 275 13.16 42.99 -43.96
C ALA A 275 12.51 43.02 -42.56
N GLU A 276 11.69 42.01 -42.27
CA GLU A 276 11.43 41.59 -40.89
C GLU A 276 12.74 41.14 -40.24
N ALA A 277 12.97 41.62 -39.03
CA ALA A 277 14.12 41.26 -38.21
C ALA A 277 14.18 39.73 -37.97
N PRO A 278 15.37 39.10 -38.02
CA PRO A 278 15.49 37.65 -37.87
C PRO A 278 15.11 37.22 -36.45
N GLY A 279 14.17 36.28 -36.38
CA GLY A 279 13.59 35.75 -35.15
C GLY A 279 14.63 35.21 -34.17
N LEU A 280 14.37 35.49 -32.89
CA LEU A 280 15.09 34.94 -31.74
C LEU A 280 15.25 33.41 -31.87
N ILE A 281 16.49 32.96 -31.69
CA ILE A 281 16.96 31.58 -31.57
C ILE A 281 15.90 30.66 -30.92
N SER A 282 15.24 29.82 -31.72
CA SER A 282 14.36 28.76 -31.22
C SER A 282 15.19 27.73 -30.45
N LYS A 283 14.96 27.60 -29.13
CA LYS A 283 15.60 26.56 -28.30
C LYS A 283 15.44 25.18 -28.96
N PRO A 284 16.48 24.33 -29.01
CA PRO A 284 16.36 23.00 -29.58
C PRO A 284 15.39 22.14 -28.78
N TRP A 285 14.51 21.42 -29.49
CA TRP A 285 13.49 20.53 -28.91
C TRP A 285 14.11 19.48 -27.97
N ARG A 286 13.56 19.33 -26.76
CA ARG A 286 14.05 18.37 -25.75
C ARG A 286 13.01 17.28 -25.49
N PRO A 287 13.40 15.99 -25.50
CA PRO A 287 12.47 14.90 -25.18
C PRO A 287 12.09 14.91 -23.69
N LEU A 288 10.85 14.53 -23.37
CA LEU A 288 10.35 14.45 -21.99
C LEU A 288 10.93 13.24 -21.23
N THR A 289 11.26 12.18 -21.96
CA THR A 289 11.78 10.94 -21.36
C THR A 289 13.09 10.51 -22.02
N ARG A 290 13.96 9.92 -21.21
CA ARG A 290 15.26 9.39 -21.65
C ARG A 290 15.41 7.94 -21.23
N LYS A 291 15.93 7.12 -22.14
CA LYS A 291 16.34 5.74 -21.83
C LYS A 291 17.78 5.77 -21.36
N LEU A 292 18.01 5.33 -20.13
CA LEU A 292 19.34 5.17 -19.56
C LEU A 292 19.89 3.81 -19.98
N LYS A 293 21.04 3.80 -20.66
CA LYS A 293 21.72 2.56 -21.03
C LYS A 293 22.40 1.99 -19.79
N ILE A 294 22.16 0.72 -19.50
CA ILE A 294 22.93 -0.04 -18.49
C ILE A 294 24.36 -0.22 -19.04
N PRO A 295 25.41 -0.07 -18.22
CA PRO A 295 26.79 -0.24 -18.67
C PRO A 295 27.01 -1.57 -19.39
N ALA A 296 27.58 -1.50 -20.60
CA ALA A 296 27.86 -2.68 -21.43
C ALA A 296 28.74 -3.71 -20.69
N ALA A 297 29.63 -3.23 -19.82
CA ALA A 297 30.51 -4.03 -18.98
C ALA A 297 29.78 -4.95 -17.99
N ILE A 298 28.51 -4.69 -17.66
CA ILE A 298 27.71 -5.53 -16.75
C ILE A 298 26.74 -6.40 -17.54
N ILE A 299 26.05 -5.83 -18.53
CA ILE A 299 25.01 -6.55 -19.27
C ILE A 299 25.57 -7.54 -20.29
N SER A 300 26.72 -7.24 -20.92
CA SER A 300 27.37 -8.14 -21.87
C SER A 300 27.83 -9.45 -21.22
N PRO A 301 28.58 -9.44 -20.09
CA PRO A 301 28.92 -10.68 -19.41
C PRO A 301 27.69 -11.39 -18.86
N TYR A 302 26.67 -10.67 -18.37
CA TYR A 302 25.42 -11.29 -17.92
C TYR A 302 24.75 -12.12 -19.04
N ARG A 303 24.58 -11.55 -20.23
CA ARG A 303 24.01 -12.26 -21.39
C ARG A 303 24.85 -13.44 -21.84
N LEU A 304 26.17 -13.27 -21.90
CA LEU A 304 27.09 -14.34 -22.26
C LEU A 304 27.00 -15.50 -21.26
N LEU A 305 26.94 -15.19 -19.97
CA LEU A 305 26.92 -16.17 -18.91
C LEU A 305 25.58 -16.94 -18.89
N ILE A 306 24.46 -16.30 -19.19
CA ILE A 306 23.16 -16.98 -19.40
C ILE A 306 23.28 -18.00 -20.54
N LEU A 307 23.88 -17.62 -21.67
CA LEU A 307 24.09 -18.52 -22.80
C LEU A 307 25.00 -19.70 -22.43
N VAL A 308 26.15 -19.42 -21.80
CA VAL A 308 27.08 -20.47 -21.32
C VAL A 308 26.36 -21.42 -20.37
N ARG A 309 25.58 -20.90 -19.43
CA ARG A 309 24.82 -21.71 -18.48
C ARG A 309 23.75 -22.57 -19.18
N MET A 310 23.05 -22.05 -20.18
CA MET A 310 22.10 -22.85 -20.97
C MET A 310 22.80 -24.06 -21.63
N ILE A 311 23.99 -23.85 -22.20
CA ILE A 311 24.78 -24.93 -22.81
C ILE A 311 25.21 -25.95 -21.75
N VAL A 312 25.75 -25.49 -20.61
CA VAL A 312 26.19 -26.36 -19.52
C VAL A 312 25.02 -27.17 -18.94
N LEU A 313 23.85 -26.56 -18.75
CA LEU A 313 22.65 -27.26 -18.29
C LEU A 313 22.19 -28.32 -19.30
N GLY A 314 22.21 -28.01 -20.59
CA GLY A 314 21.90 -28.98 -21.65
C GLY A 314 22.84 -30.18 -21.66
N LEU A 315 24.15 -29.95 -21.51
CA LEU A 315 25.16 -31.01 -21.41
C LEU A 315 24.98 -31.83 -20.14
N PHE A 316 24.71 -31.18 -19.00
CA PHE A 316 24.45 -31.84 -17.72
C PHE A 316 23.21 -32.75 -17.79
N LEU A 317 22.08 -32.26 -18.32
CA LEU A 317 20.87 -33.07 -18.47
C LEU A 317 21.08 -34.25 -19.42
N THR A 318 21.79 -34.03 -20.54
CA THR A 318 22.13 -35.10 -21.48
C THR A 318 22.97 -36.17 -20.79
N TRP A 319 23.98 -35.76 -20.02
CA TRP A 319 24.80 -36.66 -19.22
C TRP A 319 23.96 -37.43 -18.18
N ARG A 320 23.04 -36.74 -17.48
CA ARG A 320 22.14 -37.34 -16.47
C ARG A 320 21.23 -38.42 -17.05
N ILE A 321 20.69 -38.19 -18.26
CA ILE A 321 19.83 -39.15 -18.96
C ILE A 321 20.62 -40.37 -19.44
N GLN A 322 21.85 -40.17 -19.91
CA GLN A 322 22.71 -41.26 -20.40
C GLN A 322 23.31 -42.15 -19.29
N HIS A 323 23.36 -41.66 -18.05
CA HIS A 323 23.93 -42.39 -16.91
C HIS A 323 22.86 -42.65 -15.83
N PRO A 324 21.95 -43.62 -16.06
CA PRO A 324 20.94 -43.99 -15.07
C PRO A 324 21.57 -44.69 -13.86
N ASN A 325 21.01 -44.47 -12.68
CA ASN A 325 21.40 -45.21 -11.48
C ASN A 325 20.58 -46.50 -11.36
N ASN A 326 21.18 -47.63 -11.75
CA ASN A 326 20.52 -48.94 -11.70
C ASN A 326 20.24 -49.42 -10.27
N ASP A 327 21.00 -48.96 -9.27
CA ASP A 327 20.82 -49.35 -7.87
C ASP A 327 19.57 -48.71 -7.24
N ALA A 328 19.11 -47.58 -7.80
CA ALA A 328 17.93 -46.86 -7.33
C ALA A 328 17.23 -46.09 -8.47
N ILE A 329 16.68 -46.85 -9.42
CA ILE A 329 16.07 -46.30 -10.64
C ILE A 329 14.90 -45.34 -10.36
N TRP A 330 14.14 -45.60 -9.29
CA TRP A 330 13.01 -44.77 -8.87
C TRP A 330 13.45 -43.40 -8.32
N LEU A 331 14.52 -43.34 -7.51
CA LEU A 331 15.10 -42.08 -7.01
C LEU A 331 15.69 -41.26 -8.15
N TRP A 332 16.42 -41.92 -9.05
CA TRP A 332 16.97 -41.29 -10.24
C TRP A 332 15.86 -40.72 -11.13
N GLY A 333 14.81 -41.49 -11.39
CA GLY A 333 13.69 -41.07 -12.23
C GLY A 333 12.98 -39.83 -11.69
N MET A 334 12.67 -39.80 -10.39
CA MET A 334 12.06 -38.62 -9.76
C MET A 334 12.98 -37.39 -9.83
N SER A 335 14.29 -37.58 -9.60
CA SER A 335 15.27 -36.48 -9.67
C SER A 335 15.39 -35.89 -11.07
N VAL A 336 15.54 -36.73 -12.11
CA VAL A 336 15.73 -36.29 -13.49
C VAL A 336 14.48 -35.55 -14.01
N VAL A 337 13.28 -36.03 -13.69
CA VAL A 337 12.03 -35.34 -14.06
C VAL A 337 11.97 -33.95 -13.43
N CYS A 338 12.32 -33.81 -12.15
CA CYS A 338 12.36 -32.50 -11.48
C CYS A 338 13.44 -31.59 -12.08
N GLU A 339 14.65 -32.11 -12.35
CA GLU A 339 15.76 -31.35 -12.96
C GLU A 339 15.42 -30.82 -14.35
N ILE A 340 14.73 -31.61 -15.18
CA ILE A 340 14.23 -31.19 -16.50
C ILE A 340 13.22 -30.05 -16.34
N TRP A 341 12.26 -30.19 -15.42
CA TRP A 341 11.26 -29.15 -15.19
C TRP A 341 11.88 -27.85 -14.67
N PHE A 342 12.81 -27.92 -13.71
CA PHE A 342 13.49 -26.73 -13.20
C PHE A 342 14.35 -26.06 -14.27
N THR A 343 14.99 -26.83 -15.15
CA THR A 343 15.73 -26.26 -16.28
C THR A 343 14.79 -25.52 -17.22
N PHE A 344 13.63 -26.10 -17.54
CA PHE A 344 12.60 -25.45 -18.35
C PHE A 344 12.06 -24.17 -17.68
N SER A 345 11.67 -24.25 -16.40
CA SER A 345 11.18 -23.11 -15.61
C SER A 345 12.22 -21.99 -15.52
N TRP A 346 13.49 -22.33 -15.32
CA TRP A 346 14.59 -21.36 -15.26
C TRP A 346 14.80 -20.67 -16.62
N ILE A 347 14.74 -21.40 -17.74
CA ILE A 347 14.85 -20.80 -19.07
C ILE A 347 13.69 -19.82 -19.32
N LEU A 348 12.45 -20.21 -18.97
CA LEU A 348 11.28 -19.33 -19.13
C LEU A 348 11.40 -18.05 -18.30
N ASP A 349 11.98 -18.11 -17.10
CA ASP A 349 12.21 -16.93 -16.25
C ASP A 349 13.35 -16.03 -16.76
N GLN A 350 14.42 -16.62 -17.30
CA GLN A 350 15.61 -15.87 -17.70
C GLN A 350 15.50 -15.21 -19.08
N LEU A 351 14.75 -15.81 -20.02
CA LEU A 351 14.61 -15.25 -21.37
C LEU A 351 14.03 -13.81 -21.38
N PRO A 352 12.99 -13.49 -20.59
CA PRO A 352 12.51 -12.11 -20.47
C PRO A 352 13.54 -11.13 -19.89
N LYS A 353 14.51 -11.61 -19.10
CA LYS A 353 15.52 -10.80 -18.40
C LYS A 353 16.68 -10.33 -19.29
N LEU A 354 16.72 -10.72 -20.57
CA LEU A 354 17.84 -10.42 -21.46
C LEU A 354 17.99 -8.93 -21.83
N CYS A 355 16.90 -8.16 -21.77
CA CYS A 355 16.85 -6.78 -22.25
C CYS A 355 16.36 -5.78 -21.18
N PRO A 356 17.05 -5.64 -20.02
CA PRO A 356 16.66 -4.64 -19.02
C PRO A 356 16.89 -3.21 -19.54
N VAL A 357 15.96 -2.32 -19.20
CA VAL A 357 15.99 -0.92 -19.60
C VAL A 357 15.68 -0.04 -18.39
N ASN A 358 16.49 1.00 -18.18
CA ASN A 358 16.22 2.04 -17.21
C ASN A 358 15.69 3.29 -17.92
N ARG A 359 14.78 4.02 -17.27
CA ARG A 359 14.18 5.24 -17.81
C ARG A 359 14.25 6.37 -16.80
N ALA A 360 14.30 7.59 -17.30
CA ALA A 360 14.25 8.80 -16.51
C ALA A 360 13.31 9.83 -17.16
N THR A 361 12.71 10.66 -16.31
CA THR A 361 11.75 11.72 -16.66
C THR A 361 12.36 13.10 -16.38
N ASP A 362 12.08 14.06 -17.25
CA ASP A 362 12.54 15.45 -17.10
C ASP A 362 11.35 16.39 -16.82
N LEU A 363 11.00 16.56 -15.54
CA LEU A 363 9.84 17.36 -15.12
C LEU A 363 9.92 18.85 -15.51
N ASN A 364 11.12 19.42 -15.55
CA ASN A 364 11.31 20.82 -15.94
C ASN A 364 10.90 21.07 -17.39
N VAL A 365 11.14 20.10 -18.28
CA VAL A 365 10.76 20.20 -19.69
C VAL A 365 9.25 20.05 -19.85
N LEU A 366 8.61 19.20 -19.04
CA LEU A 366 7.15 19.09 -19.01
C LEU A 366 6.51 20.42 -18.62
N LYS A 367 7.01 21.06 -17.57
CA LYS A 367 6.53 22.37 -17.11
C LYS A 367 6.73 23.45 -18.18
N GLU A 368 7.92 23.52 -18.79
CA GLU A 368 8.21 24.47 -19.88
C GLU A 368 7.25 24.24 -21.08
N LYS A 369 6.96 22.99 -21.44
CA LYS A 369 6.14 22.67 -22.61
C LYS A 369 4.64 22.87 -22.42
N PHE A 370 4.10 22.56 -21.23
CA PHE A 370 2.64 22.50 -21.00
C PHE A 370 2.09 23.60 -20.09
N GLU A 371 2.93 24.22 -19.26
CA GLU A 371 2.46 25.14 -18.21
C GLU A 371 3.06 26.54 -18.32
N THR A 372 4.17 26.73 -19.04
CA THR A 372 4.72 28.08 -19.21
C THR A 372 4.01 28.85 -20.34
N PRO A 373 3.75 30.16 -20.16
CA PRO A 373 3.24 31.00 -21.23
C PRO A 373 4.14 30.92 -22.46
N SER A 374 3.55 30.65 -23.61
CA SER A 374 4.25 30.57 -24.89
C SER A 374 3.45 31.29 -25.97
N LEU A 375 4.04 31.49 -27.16
CA LEU A 375 3.35 32.15 -28.28
C LEU A 375 2.03 31.45 -28.65
N ASN A 376 1.94 30.14 -28.42
CA ASN A 376 0.75 29.31 -28.68
C ASN A 376 -0.17 29.15 -27.45
N ASN A 377 0.26 29.60 -26.27
CA ASN A 377 -0.52 29.59 -25.03
C ASN A 377 -0.34 30.93 -24.28
N PRO A 378 -1.04 31.99 -24.72
CA PRO A 378 -0.87 33.32 -24.18
C PRO A 378 -1.44 33.47 -22.76
N THR A 379 -2.38 32.59 -22.35
CA THR A 379 -3.03 32.64 -21.03
C THR A 379 -2.19 32.04 -19.92
N GLY A 380 -1.15 31.26 -20.25
CA GLY A 380 -0.30 30.58 -19.26
C GLY A 380 -1.01 29.47 -18.47
N LYS A 381 -2.21 29.05 -18.92
CA LYS A 381 -2.96 27.94 -18.31
C LYS A 381 -2.31 26.60 -18.64
N SER A 382 -2.50 25.61 -17.78
CA SER A 382 -1.94 24.28 -18.01
C SER A 382 -2.67 23.56 -19.15
N ASP A 383 -1.94 23.20 -20.20
CA ASP A 383 -2.42 22.33 -21.28
C ASP A 383 -2.22 20.84 -20.92
N LEU A 384 -2.10 20.49 -19.63
CA LEU A 384 -2.03 19.10 -19.21
C LEU A 384 -3.40 18.40 -19.31
N PRO A 385 -3.43 17.11 -19.68
CA PRO A 385 -4.66 16.34 -19.75
C PRO A 385 -5.24 16.03 -18.35
N GLY A 386 -6.55 15.79 -18.29
CA GLY A 386 -7.23 15.38 -17.06
C GLY A 386 -6.80 13.99 -16.58
N ILE A 387 -6.75 13.81 -15.25
CA ILE A 387 -6.49 12.54 -14.59
C ILE A 387 -7.63 12.26 -13.60
N ASP A 388 -8.31 11.14 -13.79
CA ASP A 388 -9.27 10.60 -12.83
C ASP A 388 -8.56 9.57 -11.94
N ILE A 389 -8.60 9.75 -10.62
CA ILE A 389 -7.99 8.84 -9.65
C ILE A 389 -9.09 8.00 -9.03
N PHE A 390 -8.97 6.69 -9.13
CA PHE A 390 -9.92 5.73 -8.56
C PHE A 390 -9.35 5.11 -7.31
N VAL A 391 -10.14 5.14 -6.24
CA VAL A 391 -9.89 4.47 -4.97
C VAL A 391 -11.05 3.52 -4.71
N SER A 392 -10.80 2.22 -4.62
CA SER A 392 -11.83 1.24 -4.26
C SER A 392 -11.65 0.76 -2.82
N THR A 393 -12.73 0.74 -2.03
CA THR A 393 -12.79 0.11 -0.71
C THR A 393 -13.88 -0.96 -0.69
N ALA A 394 -13.59 -2.07 -0.03
CA ALA A 394 -14.49 -3.21 0.05
C ALA A 394 -15.51 -3.07 1.18
N ASP A 395 -15.05 -2.75 2.39
CA ASP A 395 -15.90 -2.72 3.59
C ASP A 395 -15.17 -2.03 4.77
N PRO A 396 -15.83 -1.15 5.55
CA PRO A 396 -15.19 -0.46 6.66
C PRO A 396 -14.73 -1.37 7.81
N ASP A 397 -15.30 -2.57 7.95
CA ASP A 397 -14.89 -3.54 8.99
C ASP A 397 -13.55 -4.20 8.65
N LYS A 398 -13.23 -4.31 7.35
CA LYS A 398 -11.99 -4.93 6.85
C LYS A 398 -10.90 -3.91 6.58
N GLU A 399 -11.31 -2.72 6.15
CA GLU A 399 -10.46 -1.62 5.73
C GLU A 399 -10.85 -0.38 6.54
N PRO A 400 -10.09 -0.02 7.59
CA PRO A 400 -10.46 1.08 8.47
C PRO A 400 -10.68 2.39 7.68
N PRO A 401 -11.81 3.09 7.88
CA PRO A 401 -12.11 4.32 7.14
C PRO A 401 -11.03 5.41 7.25
N LEU A 402 -10.29 5.44 8.36
CA LEU A 402 -9.17 6.36 8.57
C LEU A 402 -8.04 6.15 7.53
N VAL A 403 -7.73 4.90 7.17
CA VAL A 403 -6.70 4.60 6.16
C VAL A 403 -7.14 5.13 4.80
N THR A 404 -8.39 4.87 4.43
CA THR A 404 -8.99 5.37 3.18
C THR A 404 -9.02 6.90 3.14
N ALA A 405 -9.39 7.55 4.25
CA ALA A 405 -9.40 9.01 4.36
C ALA A 405 -8.01 9.61 4.15
N ASN A 406 -6.98 9.03 4.76
CA ASN A 406 -5.58 9.48 4.61
C ASN A 406 -5.07 9.32 3.16
N THR A 407 -5.46 8.24 2.49
CA THR A 407 -5.16 8.04 1.07
C THR A 407 -5.78 9.14 0.20
N ILE A 408 -7.05 9.48 0.43
CA ILE A 408 -7.76 10.55 -0.28
C ILE A 408 -7.14 11.92 0.00
N LEU A 409 -6.80 12.21 1.25
CA LEU A 409 -6.11 13.46 1.61
C LEU A 409 -4.77 13.59 0.86
N SER A 410 -4.04 12.49 0.68
CA SER A 410 -2.80 12.50 -0.12
C SER A 410 -3.06 12.78 -1.60
N ILE A 411 -4.17 12.25 -2.14
CA ILE A 411 -4.60 12.42 -3.53
C ILE A 411 -4.99 13.89 -3.80
N LEU A 412 -5.82 14.47 -2.93
CA LEU A 412 -6.27 15.85 -3.05
C LEU A 412 -5.11 16.86 -2.89
N ALA A 413 -4.05 16.49 -2.16
CA ALA A 413 -2.87 17.31 -1.91
C ALA A 413 -1.74 17.12 -2.94
N ALA A 414 -1.96 16.38 -4.02
CA ALA A 414 -0.93 16.11 -5.02
C ALA A 414 -0.60 17.32 -5.92
N ASP A 415 0.61 17.35 -6.49
CA ASP A 415 1.07 18.45 -7.33
C ASP A 415 0.65 18.22 -8.79
N TYR A 416 -0.60 18.59 -9.09
CA TYR A 416 -1.19 18.61 -10.42
C TYR A 416 -2.19 19.77 -10.53
N PRO A 417 -2.49 20.31 -11.74
CA PRO A 417 -3.50 21.35 -11.89
C PRO A 417 -4.86 20.92 -11.33
N VAL A 418 -5.42 21.73 -10.43
CA VAL A 418 -6.60 21.40 -9.62
C VAL A 418 -7.83 21.10 -10.49
N GLU A 419 -8.01 21.85 -11.57
CA GLU A 419 -9.09 21.69 -12.55
C GLU A 419 -8.99 20.41 -13.40
N LYS A 420 -7.81 19.79 -13.46
CA LYS A 420 -7.53 18.58 -14.24
C LYS A 420 -7.54 17.31 -13.39
N LEU A 421 -7.65 17.44 -12.07
CA LEU A 421 -7.61 16.32 -11.14
C LEU A 421 -9.00 16.03 -10.59
N ALA A 422 -9.44 14.78 -10.66
CA ALA A 422 -10.66 14.32 -10.04
C ALA A 422 -10.42 13.03 -9.24
N CYS A 423 -10.96 12.95 -8.04
CA CYS A 423 -10.87 11.79 -7.17
C CYS A 423 -12.24 11.10 -7.08
N TYR A 424 -12.28 9.80 -7.36
CA TYR A 424 -13.46 8.95 -7.25
C TYR A 424 -13.21 7.86 -6.22
N VAL A 425 -14.09 7.77 -5.24
CA VAL A 425 -14.07 6.76 -4.18
C VAL A 425 -15.22 5.81 -4.42
N SER A 426 -14.92 4.53 -4.69
CA SER A 426 -15.92 3.47 -4.79
C SER A 426 -16.00 2.72 -3.48
N ASP A 427 -17.17 2.72 -2.85
CA ASP A 427 -17.49 1.92 -1.68
C ASP A 427 -18.36 0.73 -2.07
N ASP A 428 -17.76 -0.46 -2.05
CA ASP A 428 -18.44 -1.70 -2.37
C ASP A 428 -19.30 -2.22 -1.19
N GLY A 429 -19.10 -1.72 0.03
CA GLY A 429 -19.91 -2.08 1.19
C GLY A 429 -21.19 -1.23 1.31
N GLY A 430 -21.21 -0.06 0.66
CA GLY A 430 -22.33 0.88 0.69
C GLY A 430 -22.66 1.34 2.11
N ALA A 431 -21.65 1.47 2.97
CA ALA A 431 -21.84 1.69 4.40
C ALA A 431 -21.85 3.20 4.74
N LEU A 432 -22.78 3.61 5.59
CA LEU A 432 -22.88 5.02 6.03
C LEU A 432 -21.60 5.50 6.74
N LEU A 433 -20.91 4.61 7.44
CA LEU A 433 -19.64 4.91 8.12
C LEU A 433 -18.57 5.41 7.14
N THR A 434 -18.41 4.74 5.99
CA THR A 434 -17.47 5.17 4.96
C THR A 434 -17.88 6.53 4.41
N PHE A 435 -19.16 6.71 4.10
CA PHE A 435 -19.70 7.97 3.57
C PHE A 435 -19.42 9.18 4.49
N GLU A 436 -19.75 9.07 5.78
CA GLU A 436 -19.51 10.16 6.74
C GLU A 436 -18.00 10.39 6.98
N ALA A 437 -17.20 9.33 7.01
CA ALA A 437 -15.74 9.45 7.11
C ALA A 437 -15.15 10.22 5.92
N MET A 438 -15.65 9.98 4.70
CA MET A 438 -15.20 10.70 3.51
C MET A 438 -15.65 12.18 3.53
N ALA A 439 -16.84 12.47 4.07
CA ALA A 439 -17.31 13.85 4.25
C ALA A 439 -16.43 14.62 5.26
N GLU A 440 -16.07 13.99 6.38
CA GLU A 440 -15.10 14.56 7.33
C GLU A 440 -13.72 14.78 6.69
N ALA A 441 -13.25 13.83 5.88
CA ALA A 441 -11.99 13.97 5.15
C ALA A 441 -12.04 15.15 4.15
N ALA A 442 -13.16 15.33 3.45
CA ALA A 442 -13.37 16.47 2.56
C ALA A 442 -13.35 17.82 3.30
N SER A 443 -13.90 17.86 4.52
CA SER A 443 -13.85 19.03 5.39
C SER A 443 -12.39 19.35 5.80
N PHE A 444 -11.66 18.35 6.30
CA PHE A 444 -10.27 18.49 6.72
C PHE A 444 -9.33 18.83 5.55
N ALA A 445 -9.64 18.40 4.32
CA ALA A 445 -8.87 18.72 3.12
C ALA A 445 -8.75 20.24 2.88
N ASN A 446 -9.75 21.05 3.27
CA ASN A 446 -9.69 22.51 3.18
C ASN A 446 -8.54 23.11 3.99
N LEU A 447 -8.12 22.45 5.07
CA LEU A 447 -6.98 22.85 5.89
C LEU A 447 -5.68 22.20 5.41
N TRP A 448 -5.72 20.89 5.15
CA TRP A 448 -4.54 20.08 4.82
C TRP A 448 -3.93 20.44 3.46
N VAL A 449 -4.75 20.59 2.42
CA VAL A 449 -4.26 20.80 1.05
C VAL A 449 -3.51 22.14 0.91
N PRO A 450 -4.05 23.28 1.38
CA PRO A 450 -3.31 24.55 1.35
C PRO A 450 -2.02 24.50 2.19
N PHE A 451 -2.03 23.84 3.35
CA PHE A 451 -0.83 23.63 4.17
C PHE A 451 0.26 22.84 3.41
N CYS A 452 -0.12 21.75 2.74
CA CYS A 452 0.80 20.95 1.94
C CYS A 452 1.39 21.73 0.76
N ARG A 453 0.57 22.57 0.09
CA ARG A 453 1.01 23.43 -1.02
C ARG A 453 1.96 24.53 -0.54
N LYS A 454 1.62 25.22 0.57
CA LYS A 454 2.43 26.29 1.18
C LYS A 454 3.84 25.84 1.51
N HIS A 455 3.93 24.73 2.23
CA HIS A 455 5.17 24.29 2.84
C HIS A 455 5.86 23.16 2.08
N SER A 456 5.31 22.75 0.92
CA SER A 456 5.81 21.63 0.09
C SER A 456 6.09 20.39 0.95
N ILE A 457 5.04 19.90 1.61
CA ILE A 457 5.13 18.80 2.58
C ILE A 457 5.19 17.46 1.86
N GLU A 458 6.06 16.57 2.31
CA GLU A 458 6.17 15.20 1.83
C GLU A 458 6.47 14.26 3.01
N PRO A 459 5.80 13.09 3.11
CA PRO A 459 4.72 12.59 2.26
C PRO A 459 3.41 13.39 2.40
N ARG A 460 2.48 13.20 1.46
CA ARG A 460 1.18 13.91 1.44
C ARG A 460 0.11 13.25 2.32
N ASN A 461 0.37 12.05 2.82
CA ASN A 461 -0.45 11.38 3.82
C ASN A 461 -0.14 11.97 5.21
N PRO A 462 -1.14 12.53 5.93
CA PRO A 462 -0.91 13.19 7.22
C PRO A 462 -0.49 12.21 8.32
N GLU A 463 -1.05 11.00 8.40
CA GLU A 463 -0.64 9.97 9.37
C GLU A 463 0.85 9.64 9.22
N SER A 464 1.25 9.28 8.00
CA SER A 464 2.65 8.95 7.69
C SER A 464 3.55 10.17 7.89
N TYR A 465 3.09 11.39 7.58
CA TYR A 465 3.88 12.60 7.77
C TYR A 465 4.14 12.91 9.25
N PHE A 466 3.13 12.83 10.11
CA PHE A 466 3.27 13.14 11.53
C PHE A 466 3.98 12.03 12.33
N ASN A 467 3.96 10.79 11.84
CA ASN A 467 4.64 9.64 12.45
C ASN A 467 6.11 9.48 11.99
N LEU A 468 6.59 10.29 11.03
CA LEU A 468 7.99 10.25 10.61
C LEU A 468 8.92 10.67 11.76
N LYS A 469 9.80 9.76 12.18
CA LYS A 469 10.86 9.99 13.19
C LYS A 469 12.02 10.88 12.69
N LYS A 470 11.81 11.66 11.63
CA LYS A 470 12.82 12.56 11.03
C LYS A 470 12.56 14.00 11.47
N ASP A 471 13.62 14.79 11.64
CA ASP A 471 13.49 16.22 11.91
C ASP A 471 12.60 16.92 10.86
N PRO A 472 11.41 17.43 11.26
CA PRO A 472 10.45 18.06 10.37
C PRO A 472 10.86 19.47 9.95
N TYR A 473 11.82 20.10 10.64
CA TYR A 473 12.25 21.48 10.39
C TYR A 473 13.40 21.56 9.37
N LYS A 474 14.02 20.42 9.05
CA LYS A 474 15.12 20.32 8.08
C LYS A 474 14.67 20.78 6.68
N ASN A 475 15.44 21.73 6.11
CA ASN A 475 15.19 22.33 4.79
C ASN A 475 13.90 23.18 4.67
N LYS A 476 13.29 23.61 5.78
CA LYS A 476 12.15 24.55 5.78
C LYS A 476 12.64 25.98 6.02
N VAL A 477 12.21 26.90 5.16
CA VAL A 477 12.71 28.30 5.15
C VAL A 477 11.63 29.29 5.65
N LEU A 478 10.35 28.90 5.59
CA LEU A 478 9.24 29.78 5.98
C LEU A 478 9.13 29.90 7.50
N LYS A 479 9.05 31.14 7.99
CA LYS A 479 8.99 31.45 9.44
C LYS A 479 7.71 30.93 10.09
N ASP A 480 6.58 30.95 9.38
CA ASP A 480 5.29 30.53 9.95
C ASP A 480 5.12 29.01 10.03
N PHE A 481 6.06 28.23 9.48
CA PHE A 481 5.94 26.77 9.35
C PHE A 481 5.70 26.08 10.69
N VAL A 482 6.40 26.50 11.75
CA VAL A 482 6.29 25.86 13.08
C VAL A 482 4.88 26.05 13.66
N LYS A 483 4.34 27.27 13.56
CA LYS A 483 2.98 27.62 13.99
C LYS A 483 1.92 26.87 13.19
N ASP A 484 2.02 26.93 11.87
CA ASP A 484 1.09 26.26 10.95
C ASP A 484 1.09 24.74 11.19
N ARG A 485 2.28 24.11 11.30
CA ARG A 485 2.41 22.67 11.54
C ARG A 485 1.75 22.23 12.84
N ARG A 486 1.96 22.95 13.95
CA ARG A 486 1.34 22.58 15.25
C ARG A 486 -0.17 22.68 15.21
N ARG A 487 -0.69 23.71 14.56
CA ARG A 487 -2.13 23.86 14.38
C ARG A 487 -2.70 22.70 13.59
N VAL A 488 -2.13 22.42 12.41
CA VAL A 488 -2.60 21.33 11.55
C VAL A 488 -2.46 19.97 12.24
N LYS A 489 -1.42 19.76 13.04
CA LYS A 489 -1.27 18.55 13.86
C LYS A 489 -2.42 18.38 14.85
N ARG A 490 -2.77 19.44 15.61
CA ARG A 490 -3.90 19.41 16.56
C ARG A 490 -5.22 19.11 15.86
N GLU A 491 -5.48 19.80 14.74
CA GLU A 491 -6.69 19.58 13.93
C GLU A 491 -6.74 18.17 13.34
N TYR A 492 -5.58 17.59 13.00
CA TYR A 492 -5.47 16.21 12.53
C TYR A 492 -5.74 15.20 13.65
N ASP A 493 -5.20 15.42 14.85
CA ASP A 493 -5.47 14.56 16.01
C ASP A 493 -6.96 14.61 16.39
N GLU A 494 -7.59 15.79 16.36
CA GLU A 494 -9.04 15.92 16.54
C GLU A 494 -9.83 15.23 15.42
N PHE A 495 -9.39 15.35 14.17
CA PHE A 495 -9.97 14.63 13.04
C PHE A 495 -9.91 13.11 13.24
N LYS A 496 -8.78 12.55 13.70
CA LYS A 496 -8.65 11.12 14.04
C LYS A 496 -9.67 10.69 15.09
N VAL A 497 -9.80 11.47 16.17
CA VAL A 497 -10.78 11.20 17.23
C VAL A 497 -12.21 11.23 16.68
N ARG A 498 -12.55 12.18 15.81
CA ARG A 498 -13.88 12.24 15.16
C ARG A 498 -14.14 10.99 14.34
N ILE A 499 -13.21 10.59 13.46
CA ILE A 499 -13.34 9.39 12.62
C ILE A 499 -13.52 8.13 13.47
N ASN A 500 -12.70 7.95 14.51
CA ASN A 500 -12.79 6.79 15.40
C ASN A 500 -14.09 6.77 16.22
N GLY A 501 -14.67 7.94 16.51
CA GLY A 501 -15.96 8.07 17.19
C GLY A 501 -17.21 7.89 16.29
N LEU A 502 -17.05 7.92 14.96
CA LEU A 502 -18.18 7.80 14.01
C LEU A 502 -19.01 6.51 14.18
N PRO A 503 -18.43 5.30 14.34
CA PRO A 503 -19.22 4.08 14.48
C PRO A 503 -20.19 4.14 15.67
N GLU A 504 -19.73 4.67 16.80
CA GLU A 504 -20.56 4.82 17.99
C GLU A 504 -21.58 5.97 17.84
N SER A 505 -21.18 7.09 17.22
CA SER A 505 -22.06 8.21 16.92
C SER A 505 -23.24 7.80 16.04
N ILE A 506 -22.99 7.10 14.93
CA ILE A 506 -24.02 6.62 13.99
C ILE A 506 -24.98 5.66 14.70
N ARG A 507 -24.46 4.77 15.55
CA ARG A 507 -25.27 3.83 16.33
C ARG A 507 -26.19 4.57 17.31
N ARG A 508 -25.64 5.45 18.15
CA ARG A 508 -26.42 6.24 19.12
C ARG A 508 -27.48 7.11 18.45
N ARG A 509 -27.13 7.74 17.31
CA ARG A 509 -28.08 8.52 16.51
C ARG A 509 -29.21 7.64 16.00
N SER A 510 -28.90 6.50 15.40
CA SER A 510 -29.92 5.57 14.88
C SER A 510 -30.83 5.05 16.00
N ASP A 511 -30.28 4.68 17.15
CA ASP A 511 -31.03 4.25 18.33
C ASP A 511 -31.99 5.35 18.83
N ALA A 512 -31.57 6.61 18.83
CA ALA A 512 -32.41 7.74 19.22
C ALA A 512 -33.59 7.97 18.25
N TYR A 513 -33.35 7.89 16.94
CA TYR A 513 -34.42 7.99 15.94
C TYR A 513 -35.38 6.79 16.00
N HIS A 514 -34.88 5.58 16.24
CA HIS A 514 -35.73 4.40 16.48
C HIS A 514 -36.62 4.58 17.69
N ALA A 515 -36.08 5.02 18.82
CA ALA A 515 -36.88 5.29 20.01
C ALA A 515 -37.99 6.32 19.72
N ARG A 516 -37.68 7.35 18.92
CA ARG A 516 -38.68 8.35 18.49
C ARG A 516 -39.77 7.75 17.60
N GLU A 517 -39.41 6.89 16.65
CA GLU A 517 -40.38 6.20 15.80
C GLU A 517 -41.23 5.18 16.55
N GLU A 518 -40.63 4.39 17.44
CA GLU A 518 -41.33 3.44 18.30
C GLU A 518 -42.33 4.16 19.20
N LEU A 519 -41.94 5.28 19.81
CA LEU A 519 -42.86 6.12 20.60
C LEU A 519 -44.00 6.71 19.75
N ARG A 520 -43.72 7.09 18.50
CA ARG A 520 -44.73 7.62 17.58
C ARG A 520 -45.72 6.52 17.17
N ALA A 521 -45.22 5.35 16.79
CA ALA A 521 -46.02 4.19 16.44
C ALA A 521 -46.87 3.71 17.62
N MET A 522 -46.30 3.65 18.82
CA MET A 522 -47.04 3.29 20.03
C MET A 522 -48.14 4.31 20.38
N LYS A 523 -47.87 5.62 20.21
CA LYS A 523 -48.89 6.67 20.39
C LYS A 523 -50.02 6.56 19.36
N GLU A 524 -49.69 6.22 18.12
CA GLU A 524 -50.67 6.05 17.04
C GLU A 524 -51.51 4.78 17.22
N GLN A 525 -50.89 3.67 17.62
CA GLN A 525 -51.57 2.43 17.97
C GLN A 525 -52.50 2.63 19.19
N ARG A 526 -52.06 3.34 20.24
CA ARG A 526 -52.93 3.71 21.37
C ARG A 526 -54.11 4.60 20.98
N ARG A 527 -53.99 5.40 19.91
CA ARG A 527 -55.10 6.21 19.38
C ARG A 527 -56.08 5.36 18.57
N GLN A 528 -55.65 4.22 18.02
CA GLN A 528 -56.46 3.35 17.16
C GLN A 528 -57.12 2.18 17.92
N ILE A 529 -56.55 1.72 19.03
CA ILE A 529 -57.10 0.62 19.85
C ILE A 529 -58.29 1.11 20.71
N LYS A 530 -59.43 0.40 20.63
CA LYS A 530 -60.53 0.45 21.62
C LYS A 530 -60.17 -0.43 22.83
N GLU A 531 -60.64 -0.04 24.02
CA GLU A 531 -60.17 -0.43 25.38
C GLU A 531 -59.94 -1.93 25.75
N ASP A 532 -60.11 -2.92 24.86
CA ASP A 532 -60.09 -4.36 25.23
C ASP A 532 -59.28 -5.31 24.31
N GLU A 533 -58.38 -4.82 23.42
CA GLU A 533 -57.49 -5.72 22.63
C GLU A 533 -56.02 -5.72 23.11
N PRO A 534 -55.34 -6.90 23.11
CA PRO A 534 -53.94 -7.00 23.52
C PRO A 534 -53.02 -6.26 22.55
N VAL A 535 -52.18 -5.38 23.09
CA VAL A 535 -51.21 -4.58 22.33
C VAL A 535 -50.10 -5.48 21.79
N GLU A 536 -50.13 -5.80 20.50
CA GLU A 536 -48.97 -6.39 19.83
C GLU A 536 -47.83 -5.35 19.75
N VAL A 537 -46.62 -5.78 20.10
CA VAL A 537 -45.42 -4.94 20.01
C VAL A 537 -45.12 -4.71 18.52
N VAL A 538 -45.26 -3.47 18.05
CA VAL A 538 -44.92 -3.09 16.68
C VAL A 538 -43.43 -3.33 16.47
N LYS A 539 -43.10 -4.35 15.67
CA LYS A 539 -41.72 -4.65 15.30
C LYS A 539 -41.30 -3.72 14.15
N ILE A 540 -40.74 -2.56 14.50
CA ILE A 540 -40.16 -1.64 13.52
C ILE A 540 -38.78 -2.16 13.10
N ASN A 541 -38.50 -2.15 11.79
CA ASN A 541 -37.17 -2.49 11.29
C ASN A 541 -36.17 -1.40 11.68
N LYS A 542 -35.02 -1.80 12.25
CA LYS A 542 -33.97 -0.87 12.66
C LYS A 542 -33.19 -0.32 11.47
N ALA A 543 -33.69 0.76 10.87
CA ALA A 543 -33.04 1.56 9.84
C ALA A 543 -31.75 2.28 10.29
N THR A 544 -30.80 2.48 9.38
CA THR A 544 -29.64 3.35 9.69
C THR A 544 -29.97 4.79 9.31
N TRP A 545 -29.84 5.70 10.28
CA TRP A 545 -30.24 7.10 10.11
C TRP A 545 -29.06 7.99 9.76
N MET A 546 -29.28 8.88 8.78
CA MET A 546 -28.39 9.97 8.43
C MET A 546 -28.56 11.16 9.38
N ALA A 547 -27.61 12.09 9.34
CA ALA A 547 -27.62 13.32 10.14
C ALA A 547 -28.83 14.24 9.87
N ASP A 548 -29.36 14.22 8.65
CA ASP A 548 -30.51 15.01 8.23
C ASP A 548 -31.86 14.40 8.65
N GLY A 549 -31.83 13.24 9.31
CA GLY A 549 -33.03 12.50 9.69
C GLY A 549 -33.69 11.75 8.54
N THR A 550 -32.94 11.43 7.48
CA THR A 550 -33.40 10.50 6.43
C THR A 550 -32.81 9.10 6.63
N HIS A 551 -33.42 8.09 6.01
CA HIS A 551 -32.88 6.74 5.99
C HIS A 551 -31.71 6.65 5.01
N TRP A 552 -30.64 5.97 5.40
CA TRP A 552 -29.53 5.70 4.50
C TRP A 552 -30.00 4.74 3.38
N PRO A 553 -29.82 5.10 2.08
CA PRO A 553 -30.23 4.24 0.96
C PRO A 553 -29.33 3.01 0.77
N GLY A 554 -28.12 3.00 1.34
CA GLY A 554 -27.19 1.89 1.24
C GLY A 554 -27.42 0.81 2.31
N THR A 555 -26.34 0.16 2.73
CA THR A 555 -26.36 -0.92 3.72
C THR A 555 -26.63 -0.39 5.14
N TRP A 556 -27.57 -1.03 5.83
CA TRP A 556 -27.87 -0.74 7.24
C TRP A 556 -27.02 -1.57 8.21
N LEU A 557 -26.82 -1.04 9.42
CA LEU A 557 -26.20 -1.76 10.55
C LEU A 557 -26.92 -3.07 10.88
N SER A 558 -28.26 -3.04 10.84
CA SER A 558 -29.12 -4.22 10.89
C SER A 558 -29.63 -4.49 9.48
N PRO A 559 -29.13 -5.52 8.78
CA PRO A 559 -29.50 -5.78 7.39
C PRO A 559 -31.01 -6.00 7.25
N SER A 560 -31.61 -5.37 6.25
CA SER A 560 -33.02 -5.55 5.86
C SER A 560 -33.11 -5.78 4.34
N ALA A 561 -34.31 -6.11 3.84
CA ALA A 561 -34.56 -6.17 2.40
C ALA A 561 -34.32 -4.77 1.79
N ASP A 562 -33.67 -4.71 0.61
CA ASP A 562 -33.22 -3.48 -0.06
C ASP A 562 -32.10 -2.68 0.66
N HIS A 563 -31.60 -3.13 1.82
CA HIS A 563 -30.54 -2.46 2.59
C HIS A 563 -29.50 -3.41 3.19
N SER A 564 -29.06 -4.39 2.39
CA SER A 564 -28.00 -5.33 2.75
C SER A 564 -26.77 -5.18 1.85
N LYS A 565 -25.61 -5.73 2.23
CA LYS A 565 -24.36 -5.64 1.46
C LYS A 565 -24.45 -6.16 0.01
N GLY A 566 -25.47 -6.98 -0.30
CA GLY A 566 -25.74 -7.50 -1.65
C GLY A 566 -27.06 -7.02 -2.26
N ASP A 567 -27.76 -6.12 -1.58
CA ASP A 567 -29.06 -5.58 -2.00
C ASP A 567 -29.20 -4.15 -1.49
N HIS A 568 -28.80 -3.17 -2.30
CA HIS A 568 -28.94 -1.74 -2.00
C HIS A 568 -28.91 -0.90 -3.28
N ALA A 569 -29.50 0.29 -3.20
CA ALA A 569 -29.53 1.24 -4.31
C ALA A 569 -28.11 1.79 -4.63
N GLY A 570 -27.93 2.24 -5.88
CA GLY A 570 -26.74 2.98 -6.28
C GLY A 570 -26.76 4.41 -5.74
N ILE A 571 -25.60 4.90 -5.28
CA ILE A 571 -25.43 6.20 -4.64
C ILE A 571 -24.27 6.92 -5.33
N ILE A 572 -24.50 8.16 -5.78
CA ILE A 572 -23.44 9.07 -6.21
C ILE A 572 -23.58 10.37 -5.44
N GLN A 573 -22.52 10.80 -4.77
CA GLN A 573 -22.45 12.09 -4.09
C GLN A 573 -21.19 12.84 -4.50
N VAL A 574 -21.35 14.05 -5.02
CA VAL A 574 -20.24 15.00 -5.22
C VAL A 574 -19.97 15.68 -3.88
N MET A 575 -18.89 15.29 -3.20
CA MET A 575 -18.50 15.82 -1.89
C MET A 575 -17.75 17.15 -2.03
N LEU A 576 -16.85 17.23 -3.01
CA LEU A 576 -16.17 18.47 -3.40
C LEU A 576 -16.55 18.78 -4.84
N LYS A 577 -17.16 19.95 -5.05
CA LYS A 577 -17.58 20.41 -6.38
C LYS A 577 -16.36 20.64 -7.28
N PRO A 578 -16.53 20.59 -8.63
CA PRO A 578 -15.50 21.02 -9.55
C PRO A 578 -14.97 22.41 -9.16
N PRO A 579 -13.65 22.62 -9.15
CA PRO A 579 -13.08 23.92 -8.83
C PRO A 579 -13.47 24.96 -9.88
N SER A 580 -13.52 26.24 -9.47
CA SER A 580 -13.63 27.37 -10.41
C SER A 580 -12.45 27.37 -11.39
N ASP A 581 -12.58 28.03 -12.54
CA ASP A 581 -11.52 28.14 -13.55
C ASP A 581 -10.35 29.03 -13.08
N GLU A 582 -10.64 30.13 -12.36
CA GLU A 582 -9.62 31.04 -11.83
C GLU A 582 -9.09 30.61 -10.46
N PRO A 583 -7.77 30.78 -10.20
CA PRO A 583 -7.17 30.48 -8.90
C PRO A 583 -7.72 31.41 -7.83
N LEU A 584 -8.12 30.83 -6.70
CA LEU A 584 -8.63 31.57 -5.55
C LEU A 584 -7.54 31.64 -4.48
N CYS A 585 -7.18 32.86 -4.07
CA CYS A 585 -6.25 33.08 -2.96
C CYS A 585 -7.04 33.43 -1.68
N GLY A 586 -6.48 33.11 -0.51
CA GLY A 586 -7.08 33.49 0.77
C GLY A 586 -7.12 35.01 0.96
N LEU A 587 -8.18 35.52 1.60
CA LEU A 587 -8.27 36.93 1.99
C LEU A 587 -7.36 37.21 3.20
N PRO A 588 -6.71 38.39 3.27
CA PRO A 588 -5.78 38.74 4.36
C PRO A 588 -6.45 39.01 5.73
N GLU A 589 -7.78 39.06 5.81
CA GLU A 589 -8.52 39.55 6.99
C GLU A 589 -9.17 38.47 7.89
N GLU A 590 -8.62 37.25 7.94
CA GLU A 590 -8.95 36.31 9.01
C GLU A 590 -7.80 36.21 10.03
N PRO A 591 -7.83 36.95 11.16
CA PRO A 591 -6.75 36.98 12.15
C PRO A 591 -6.52 35.63 12.86
N ARG A 592 -7.26 34.58 12.47
CA ARG A 592 -7.23 33.22 13.00
C ARG A 592 -7.01 32.16 11.91
N ALA A 593 -6.79 32.48 10.65
CA ALA A 593 -6.47 31.51 9.58
C ALA A 593 -4.96 31.52 9.25
N MET A 594 -4.44 30.43 8.68
CA MET A 594 -3.06 30.42 8.15
C MET A 594 -2.96 31.49 7.06
N ASP A 595 -1.79 32.14 6.89
CA ASP A 595 -1.61 33.04 5.75
C ASP A 595 -1.61 32.22 4.45
N LEU A 596 -2.67 32.40 3.65
CA LEU A 596 -2.94 31.71 2.37
C LEU A 596 -3.04 32.70 1.20
N THR A 597 -2.58 33.94 1.37
CA THR A 597 -2.71 35.02 0.37
C THR A 597 -2.00 34.74 -0.96
N SER A 598 -0.97 33.89 -0.96
CA SER A 598 -0.14 33.57 -2.12
C SER A 598 -0.40 32.17 -2.73
N ILE A 599 -1.44 31.47 -2.26
CA ILE A 599 -1.66 30.05 -2.55
C ILE A 599 -3.07 29.81 -3.04
N ASP A 600 -3.18 28.98 -4.06
CA ASP A 600 -4.46 28.48 -4.55
C ASP A 600 -5.13 27.57 -3.50
N ILE A 601 -6.27 28.00 -2.96
CA ILE A 601 -7.04 27.27 -1.96
C ILE A 601 -8.02 26.26 -2.58
N ARG A 602 -8.18 26.26 -3.91
CA ARG A 602 -9.14 25.36 -4.59
C ARG A 602 -8.80 23.89 -4.36
N LEU A 603 -9.82 23.07 -4.21
CA LEU A 603 -9.70 21.62 -4.07
C LEU A 603 -10.10 20.88 -5.35
N PRO A 604 -9.46 19.74 -5.66
CA PRO A 604 -9.92 18.85 -6.72
C PRO A 604 -11.32 18.32 -6.43
N MET A 605 -12.04 17.95 -7.50
CA MET A 605 -13.35 17.31 -7.37
C MET A 605 -13.22 15.97 -6.64
N LEU A 606 -14.12 15.70 -5.69
CA LEU A 606 -14.21 14.44 -4.96
C LEU A 606 -15.63 13.87 -5.10
N VAL A 607 -15.73 12.66 -5.61
CA VAL A 607 -16.99 11.96 -5.85
C VAL A 607 -17.00 10.63 -5.10
N TYR A 608 -17.99 10.45 -4.24
CA TYR A 608 -18.30 9.17 -3.61
C TYR A 608 -19.29 8.41 -4.49
N VAL A 609 -18.99 7.13 -4.76
CA VAL A 609 -19.80 6.24 -5.58
C VAL A 609 -20.00 4.93 -4.82
N SER A 610 -21.23 4.49 -4.68
CA SER A 610 -21.57 3.12 -4.34
C SER A 610 -22.47 2.59 -5.45
N ARG A 611 -22.06 1.51 -6.09
CA ARG A 611 -22.82 0.91 -7.20
C ARG A 611 -24.06 0.21 -6.69
N GLU A 612 -25.07 0.06 -7.55
CA GLU A 612 -26.25 -0.71 -7.19
C GLU A 612 -25.93 -2.20 -7.09
N LYS A 613 -26.47 -2.85 -6.06
CA LYS A 613 -26.39 -4.30 -5.86
C LYS A 613 -27.78 -4.85 -5.64
N ARG A 614 -28.08 -5.99 -6.26
CA ARG A 614 -29.38 -6.66 -6.20
C ARG A 614 -29.18 -8.17 -6.15
N PRO A 615 -30.01 -8.92 -5.38
CA PRO A 615 -29.94 -10.37 -5.34
C PRO A 615 -30.13 -10.96 -6.74
N GLY A 616 -29.29 -11.94 -7.10
CA GLY A 616 -29.35 -12.63 -8.40
C GLY A 616 -28.43 -12.04 -9.49
N TYR A 617 -27.77 -10.92 -9.23
CA TYR A 617 -26.72 -10.36 -10.11
C TYR A 617 -25.33 -10.64 -9.55
N ASP A 618 -24.39 -11.07 -10.40
CA ASP A 618 -22.98 -11.15 -10.01
C ASP A 618 -22.33 -9.76 -10.10
N HIS A 619 -21.74 -9.33 -8.99
CA HIS A 619 -21.11 -8.02 -8.86
C HIS A 619 -19.62 -8.03 -9.21
N ASN A 620 -18.99 -9.16 -9.52
CA ASN A 620 -17.60 -9.20 -10.02
C ASN A 620 -16.56 -8.47 -9.13
N LYS A 621 -16.83 -8.33 -7.82
CA LYS A 621 -15.94 -7.72 -6.81
C LYS A 621 -15.30 -6.41 -7.30
N LYS A 622 -13.98 -6.25 -7.17
CA LYS A 622 -13.22 -5.06 -7.57
C LYS A 622 -13.35 -4.73 -9.05
N ALA A 623 -13.33 -5.73 -9.94
CA ALA A 623 -13.43 -5.49 -11.39
C ALA A 623 -14.73 -4.75 -11.76
N GLY A 624 -15.86 -5.17 -11.18
CA GLY A 624 -17.14 -4.51 -11.41
C GLY A 624 -17.21 -3.10 -10.79
N ALA A 625 -16.60 -2.90 -9.62
CA ALA A 625 -16.51 -1.58 -8.99
C ALA A 625 -15.71 -0.60 -9.86
N MET A 626 -14.56 -1.05 -10.38
CA MET A 626 -13.72 -0.28 -11.28
C MET A 626 -14.43 0.05 -12.60
N ASN A 627 -15.15 -0.90 -13.19
CA ASN A 627 -15.93 -0.66 -14.41
C ASN A 627 -17.07 0.34 -14.20
N ALA A 628 -17.77 0.28 -13.05
CA ALA A 628 -18.77 1.27 -12.69
C ALA A 628 -18.16 2.68 -12.57
N LEU A 629 -16.98 2.81 -11.95
CA LEU A 629 -16.24 4.08 -11.89
C LEU A 629 -15.82 4.58 -13.27
N VAL A 630 -15.38 3.71 -14.19
CA VAL A 630 -15.05 4.10 -15.56
C VAL A 630 -16.25 4.75 -16.25
N ARG A 631 -17.44 4.17 -16.09
CA ARG A 631 -18.68 4.68 -16.69
C ARG A 631 -19.11 6.01 -16.06
N ALA A 632 -19.16 6.08 -14.72
CA ALA A 632 -19.54 7.29 -14.01
C ALA A 632 -18.57 8.46 -14.30
N SER A 633 -17.27 8.20 -14.25
CA SER A 633 -16.24 9.21 -14.55
C SER A 633 -16.29 9.69 -16.01
N ALA A 634 -16.63 8.83 -16.98
CA ALA A 634 -16.73 9.23 -18.38
C ALA A 634 -17.83 10.29 -18.61
N ILE A 635 -18.92 10.20 -17.87
CA ILE A 635 -20.04 11.16 -17.94
C ILE A 635 -19.74 12.44 -17.15
N MET A 636 -19.10 12.30 -15.99
CA MET A 636 -18.86 13.43 -15.09
C MET A 636 -17.62 14.24 -15.48
N SER A 637 -16.42 13.63 -15.49
CA SER A 637 -15.13 14.32 -15.71
C SER A 637 -14.47 14.06 -17.03
N ASN A 638 -14.72 12.88 -17.60
CA ASN A 638 -14.16 12.39 -18.84
C ASN A 638 -12.63 12.53 -18.95
N GLY A 639 -11.90 12.30 -17.84
CA GLY A 639 -10.45 12.39 -17.83
C GLY A 639 -9.80 11.33 -18.74
N PRO A 640 -8.96 11.70 -19.72
CA PRO A 640 -8.39 10.74 -20.69
C PRO A 640 -7.45 9.69 -20.05
N PHE A 641 -6.94 9.99 -18.85
CA PHE A 641 -6.11 9.08 -18.07
C PHE A 641 -6.77 8.73 -16.74
N ILE A 642 -6.63 7.47 -16.33
CA ILE A 642 -7.20 6.93 -15.10
C ILE A 642 -6.07 6.36 -14.24
N LEU A 643 -5.87 6.87 -13.03
CA LEU A 643 -4.92 6.31 -12.06
C LEU A 643 -5.69 5.43 -11.09
N ASN A 644 -5.36 4.14 -11.03
CA ASN A 644 -5.94 3.24 -10.04
C ASN A 644 -5.06 3.14 -8.79
N LEU A 645 -5.67 3.28 -7.61
CA LEU A 645 -5.06 3.09 -6.30
C LEU A 645 -5.95 2.24 -5.38
N ASP A 646 -5.31 1.40 -4.58
CA ASP A 646 -5.97 0.71 -3.47
C ASP A 646 -6.14 1.66 -2.28
N CYS A 647 -7.12 1.42 -1.41
CA CYS A 647 -7.43 2.27 -0.26
C CYS A 647 -6.26 2.43 0.73
N ASP A 648 -5.32 1.49 0.73
CA ASP A 648 -4.12 1.46 1.55
C ASP A 648 -2.88 2.05 0.87
N HIS A 649 -2.96 2.44 -0.41
CA HIS A 649 -1.85 3.00 -1.18
C HIS A 649 -2.04 4.50 -1.40
N TYR A 650 -1.12 5.29 -0.84
CA TYR A 650 -1.19 6.75 -0.88
C TYR A 650 -0.03 7.35 -1.70
N ILE A 651 -0.17 8.63 -2.08
CA ILE A 651 0.84 9.37 -2.83
C ILE A 651 1.96 9.81 -1.89
N TYR A 652 3.14 9.20 -2.06
CA TYR A 652 4.32 9.52 -1.28
C TYR A 652 5.07 10.71 -1.89
N ASN A 653 5.38 10.63 -3.20
CA ASN A 653 5.96 11.74 -3.96
C ASN A 653 4.86 12.51 -4.70
N SER A 654 4.73 13.80 -4.40
CA SER A 654 3.69 14.65 -4.98
C SER A 654 3.82 14.87 -6.49
N GLN A 655 5.01 14.64 -7.06
CA GLN A 655 5.29 14.79 -8.49
C GLN A 655 5.01 13.54 -9.32
N ALA A 656 4.60 12.43 -8.70
CA ALA A 656 4.42 11.14 -9.37
C ALA A 656 3.51 11.20 -10.61
N MET A 657 2.42 11.97 -10.55
CA MET A 657 1.51 12.14 -11.69
C MET A 657 2.17 12.84 -12.87
N ARG A 658 2.96 13.88 -12.62
CA ARG A 658 3.72 14.60 -13.66
C ARG A 658 4.77 13.69 -14.30
N GLU A 659 5.41 12.82 -13.51
CA GLU A 659 6.35 11.82 -14.01
C GLU A 659 5.65 10.80 -14.93
N GLY A 660 4.45 10.33 -14.55
CA GLY A 660 3.63 9.47 -15.42
C GLY A 660 3.22 10.15 -16.73
N MET A 661 2.82 11.43 -16.65
CA MET A 661 2.46 12.24 -17.83
C MET A 661 3.63 12.45 -18.78
N CYS A 662 4.87 12.52 -18.28
CA CYS A 662 6.04 12.59 -19.15
C CYS A 662 6.08 11.41 -20.12
N PHE A 663 5.74 10.19 -19.69
CA PHE A 663 5.69 9.03 -20.61
C PHE A 663 4.51 9.08 -21.57
N MET A 664 3.33 9.45 -21.09
CA MET A 664 2.11 9.47 -21.90
C MET A 664 2.15 10.55 -23.00
N MET A 665 2.83 11.68 -22.73
CA MET A 665 2.87 12.86 -23.63
C MET A 665 4.17 12.97 -24.45
N ASP A 666 5.14 12.06 -24.26
CA ASP A 666 6.38 12.04 -25.06
C ASP A 666 6.17 11.41 -26.45
N ARG A 667 7.21 11.48 -27.29
CA ARG A 667 7.25 10.82 -28.61
C ARG A 667 6.89 9.34 -28.51
N GLY A 668 5.81 8.96 -29.20
CA GLY A 668 5.33 7.57 -29.20
C GLY A 668 4.51 7.18 -27.98
N GLY A 669 4.16 8.13 -27.10
CA GLY A 669 3.26 7.96 -25.96
C GLY A 669 1.82 7.63 -26.36
N ASP A 670 1.43 7.94 -27.60
CA ASP A 670 0.17 7.55 -28.24
C ASP A 670 -0.02 6.02 -28.33
N ARG A 671 1.05 5.23 -28.21
CA ARG A 671 1.03 3.76 -28.20
C ARG A 671 1.10 3.15 -26.80
N ILE A 672 1.15 3.98 -25.76
CA ILE A 672 1.20 3.53 -24.38
C ILE A 672 -0.22 3.35 -23.85
N CYS A 673 -0.54 2.16 -23.35
CA CYS A 673 -1.82 1.86 -22.71
C CYS A 673 -1.82 2.19 -21.22
N TYR A 674 -0.70 1.93 -20.53
CA TYR A 674 -0.57 2.30 -19.12
C TYR A 674 0.89 2.49 -18.69
N VAL A 675 1.09 3.26 -17.63
CA VAL A 675 2.36 3.42 -16.92
C VAL A 675 2.22 2.79 -15.54
N GLN A 676 3.02 1.76 -15.26
CA GLN A 676 3.04 1.07 -13.98
C GLN A 676 4.15 1.65 -13.09
N PHE A 677 3.80 1.99 -11.86
CA PHE A 677 4.75 2.39 -10.83
C PHE A 677 5.13 1.21 -9.93
N PRO A 678 6.33 1.21 -9.32
CA PRO A 678 6.70 0.24 -8.30
C PRO A 678 5.76 0.35 -7.09
N GLN A 679 5.27 -0.79 -6.60
CA GLN A 679 4.61 -0.85 -5.30
C GLN A 679 5.69 -0.92 -4.22
N ARG A 680 5.54 -0.10 -3.19
CA ARG A 680 6.43 -0.01 -2.05
C ARG A 680 5.60 -0.04 -0.78
N PHE A 681 6.12 -0.67 0.26
CA PHE A 681 5.38 -0.86 1.50
C PHE A 681 6.10 -0.23 2.69
N GLU A 682 5.32 0.21 3.68
CA GLU A 682 5.77 0.67 4.99
C GLU A 682 5.37 -0.35 6.07
N GLY A 683 5.94 -0.19 7.28
CA GLY A 683 5.66 -1.10 8.42
C GLY A 683 6.34 -2.47 8.31
N ILE A 684 7.45 -2.56 7.57
CA ILE A 684 8.20 -3.81 7.40
C ILE A 684 9.31 -3.88 8.45
N ASP A 685 9.45 -5.04 9.10
CA ASP A 685 10.57 -5.37 10.00
C ASP A 685 11.91 -5.02 9.34
N PRO A 686 12.86 -4.36 10.04
CA PRO A 686 14.22 -4.16 9.56
C PRO A 686 14.88 -5.44 9.00
N SER A 687 14.52 -6.62 9.50
CA SER A 687 15.06 -7.91 9.02
C SER A 687 14.32 -8.53 7.82
N ASP A 688 13.21 -7.91 7.36
CA ASP A 688 12.30 -8.35 6.29
C ASP A 688 12.20 -9.88 6.15
N ARG A 689 11.86 -10.56 7.25
CA ARG A 689 11.88 -12.03 7.34
C ARG A 689 11.03 -12.73 6.28
N TYR A 690 9.97 -12.06 5.81
CA TYR A 690 9.00 -12.61 4.88
C TYR A 690 9.13 -12.06 3.45
N ALA A 691 10.21 -11.34 3.14
CA ALA A 691 10.46 -10.71 1.83
C ALA A 691 9.25 -9.87 1.35
N ASN A 692 8.63 -9.12 2.26
CA ASN A 692 7.42 -8.34 1.96
C ASN A 692 7.72 -7.17 1.00
N ARG A 693 8.98 -6.69 0.92
CA ARG A 693 9.38 -5.66 -0.05
C ARG A 693 9.30 -6.11 -1.50
N ASN A 694 9.49 -7.41 -1.77
CA ASN A 694 9.47 -8.02 -3.10
C ASN A 694 10.30 -7.24 -4.16
N THR A 695 11.50 -6.77 -3.77
CA THR A 695 12.36 -5.92 -4.61
C THR A 695 12.85 -6.64 -5.86
N VAL A 696 13.08 -7.95 -5.81
CA VAL A 696 13.50 -8.76 -6.99
C VAL A 696 12.46 -8.69 -8.12
N PHE A 697 11.17 -8.77 -7.79
CA PHE A 697 10.11 -8.66 -8.78
C PHE A 697 9.99 -7.24 -9.36
N PHE A 698 9.96 -6.22 -8.50
CA PHE A 698 9.74 -4.83 -8.93
C PHE A 698 10.98 -4.18 -9.57
N ASP A 699 12.17 -4.41 -9.02
CA ASP A 699 13.41 -3.77 -9.48
C ASP A 699 14.26 -4.63 -10.42
N GLY A 700 14.04 -5.95 -10.43
CA GLY A 700 14.60 -6.88 -11.40
C GLY A 700 13.63 -7.14 -12.55
N ASN A 701 12.60 -7.96 -12.29
CA ASN A 701 11.74 -8.53 -13.34
C ASN A 701 10.96 -7.46 -14.12
N MET A 702 10.28 -6.52 -13.45
CA MET A 702 9.48 -5.49 -14.13
C MET A 702 10.31 -4.57 -15.02
N ARG A 703 11.52 -4.20 -14.60
CA ARG A 703 12.46 -3.41 -15.43
C ARG A 703 12.93 -4.18 -16.66
N ALA A 704 13.05 -5.50 -16.54
CA ALA A 704 13.38 -6.36 -17.67
C ALA A 704 12.23 -6.44 -18.69
N LEU A 705 10.99 -6.57 -18.21
CA LEU A 705 9.79 -6.55 -19.06
C LEU A 705 9.59 -5.21 -19.78
N ASP A 706 9.98 -4.08 -19.16
CA ASP A 706 9.90 -2.76 -19.79
C ASP A 706 10.75 -2.63 -21.07
N GLY A 707 11.83 -3.41 -21.19
CA GLY A 707 12.63 -3.46 -22.41
C GLY A 707 11.99 -4.22 -23.56
N LEU A 708 10.98 -5.04 -23.29
CA LEU A 708 10.26 -5.85 -24.28
C LEU A 708 9.05 -5.08 -24.82
N GLN A 709 7.86 -5.36 -24.31
CA GLN A 709 6.63 -4.67 -24.65
C GLN A 709 6.12 -3.78 -23.50
N GLY A 710 6.55 -4.06 -22.27
CA GLY A 710 6.20 -3.33 -21.07
C GLY A 710 5.92 -4.25 -19.86
N PRO A 711 5.86 -3.71 -18.62
CA PRO A 711 5.51 -4.45 -17.42
C PRO A 711 4.06 -4.96 -17.42
N VAL A 712 3.79 -6.00 -16.65
CA VAL A 712 2.41 -6.45 -16.38
C VAL A 712 1.71 -5.49 -15.42
N TYR A 713 0.37 -5.43 -15.48
CA TYR A 713 -0.43 -4.67 -14.52
C TYR A 713 -0.58 -5.48 -13.22
N VAL A 714 -0.36 -4.84 -12.07
CA VAL A 714 -0.26 -5.47 -10.74
C VAL A 714 -1.29 -4.95 -9.73
N GLY A 715 -2.38 -4.35 -10.21
CA GLY A 715 -3.56 -4.06 -9.38
C GLY A 715 -3.64 -2.68 -8.70
N THR A 716 -2.53 -1.95 -8.54
CA THR A 716 -2.49 -0.58 -7.97
C THR A 716 -1.29 0.21 -8.50
N GLY A 717 -1.33 1.54 -8.37
CA GLY A 717 -0.25 2.46 -8.78
C GLY A 717 -0.05 2.44 -10.29
N CYS A 718 -1.13 2.44 -11.07
CA CYS A 718 -1.08 2.30 -12.52
C CYS A 718 -1.93 3.37 -13.21
N LEU A 719 -1.30 4.11 -14.13
CA LEU A 719 -1.92 5.19 -14.89
C LEU A 719 -2.31 4.69 -16.28
N PHE A 720 -3.59 4.41 -16.47
CA PHE A 720 -4.17 3.90 -17.71
C PHE A 720 -4.59 5.01 -18.67
N ARG A 721 -4.52 4.72 -19.96
CA ARG A 721 -5.21 5.45 -21.02
C ARG A 721 -6.64 4.91 -21.14
N ARG A 722 -7.63 5.77 -20.95
CA ARG A 722 -9.06 5.43 -20.95
C ARG A 722 -9.50 4.68 -22.22
N VAL A 723 -9.09 5.16 -23.40
CA VAL A 723 -9.41 4.53 -24.70
C VAL A 723 -8.87 3.10 -24.81
N ALA A 724 -7.73 2.81 -24.19
CA ALA A 724 -7.16 1.47 -24.21
C ALA A 724 -7.96 0.51 -23.31
N LEU A 725 -8.54 1.01 -22.20
CA LEU A 725 -9.48 0.25 -21.35
C LEU A 725 -10.81 0.00 -22.06
N TYR A 726 -11.28 0.93 -22.90
CA TYR A 726 -12.45 0.72 -23.75
C TYR A 726 -12.27 -0.39 -24.81
N GLY A 727 -11.03 -0.86 -25.01
CA GLY A 727 -10.73 -2.00 -25.84
C GLY A 727 -10.37 -1.67 -27.28
N PHE A 728 -10.21 -0.38 -27.62
CA PHE A 728 -9.74 0.09 -28.92
C PHE A 728 -8.28 -0.33 -29.19
N ASP A 729 -7.92 -0.43 -30.47
CA ASP A 729 -6.57 -0.75 -30.92
C ASP A 729 -5.65 0.48 -30.90
N PRO A 730 -4.33 0.30 -30.75
CA PRO A 730 -3.40 1.42 -30.85
C PRO A 730 -3.43 2.03 -32.27
N PRO A 731 -3.25 3.37 -32.42
CA PRO A 731 -3.42 4.10 -33.68
C PRO A 731 -2.50 3.63 -34.83
N ARG A 732 -1.45 2.87 -34.51
CA ARG A 732 -0.46 2.32 -35.45
C ARG A 732 -0.37 0.79 -35.40
N SER A 733 -1.47 0.10 -35.15
CA SER A 733 -1.53 -1.37 -35.01
C SER A 733 -1.05 -2.15 -36.26
N LYS A 734 -1.20 -1.60 -37.47
CA LYS A 734 -0.82 -2.24 -38.74
C LYS A 734 0.63 -1.97 -39.22
N GLU A 735 1.43 -1.13 -38.54
CA GLU A 735 2.83 -0.84 -38.94
C GLU A 735 3.84 -1.95 -38.53
N HIS A 736 3.41 -3.00 -37.81
CA HIS A 736 4.25 -4.14 -37.42
C HIS A 736 3.83 -5.42 -38.16
N SER A 737 4.19 -5.51 -39.45
CA SER A 737 4.35 -6.82 -40.08
C SER A 737 5.77 -7.33 -39.76
N PRO A 738 5.95 -8.53 -39.19
CA PRO A 738 7.28 -9.10 -38.97
C PRO A 738 7.87 -9.52 -40.32
N GLY A 739 8.52 -8.58 -40.99
CA GLY A 739 9.36 -8.85 -42.16
C GLY A 739 10.65 -9.53 -41.73
N PHE A 740 10.60 -10.84 -41.42
CA PHE A 740 11.82 -11.65 -41.32
C PHE A 740 11.66 -13.11 -41.80
N LEU A 741 10.47 -13.53 -42.27
CA LEU A 741 10.29 -14.91 -42.77
C LEU A 741 9.54 -15.04 -44.10
N SER A 742 9.37 -13.94 -44.85
CA SER A 742 8.68 -13.93 -46.15
C SER A 742 9.59 -13.54 -47.33
N MET A 743 10.91 -13.62 -47.17
CA MET A 743 11.86 -13.30 -48.25
C MET A 743 12.66 -14.53 -48.72
N CYS A 744 12.04 -15.73 -48.76
CA CYS A 744 12.71 -16.89 -49.38
C CYS A 744 11.92 -17.72 -50.37
N CYS A 745 10.58 -17.71 -50.47
CA CYS A 745 9.93 -18.71 -51.38
C CYS A 745 8.65 -18.33 -52.15
N PHE A 746 8.06 -17.14 -52.07
CA PHE A 746 6.86 -16.85 -52.89
C PHE A 746 6.84 -15.42 -53.43
N GLY A 747 6.72 -15.30 -54.76
CA GLY A 747 6.73 -14.06 -55.51
C GLY A 747 5.65 -13.08 -55.06
N GLY A 748 6.06 -11.84 -54.82
CA GLY A 748 5.20 -10.78 -54.31
C GLY A 748 4.12 -10.36 -55.31
N ARG A 749 2.86 -10.41 -54.87
CA ARG A 749 1.81 -9.55 -55.42
C ARG A 749 1.84 -8.22 -54.67
N GLN A 750 2.16 -7.14 -55.39
CA GLN A 750 1.94 -5.77 -54.91
C GLN A 750 0.45 -5.57 -54.68
N ALA A 751 0.04 -5.39 -53.42
CA ALA A 751 -1.32 -4.96 -53.09
C ALA A 751 -1.47 -3.48 -53.49
N ARG A 752 -2.42 -3.22 -54.40
CA ARG A 752 -2.83 -1.88 -54.84
C ARG A 752 -3.33 -1.05 -53.66
N ALA A 753 -2.94 0.23 -53.65
CA ALA A 753 -3.54 1.24 -52.77
C ALA A 753 -5.04 1.38 -53.07
N GLY A 754 -5.89 1.09 -52.08
CA GLY A 754 -7.32 1.40 -52.10
C GLY A 754 -7.59 2.88 -51.77
N PRO A 755 -8.74 3.44 -52.17
CA PRO A 755 -8.97 4.88 -52.24
C PRO A 755 -9.12 5.53 -50.85
N THR A 756 -8.59 6.74 -50.78
CA THR A 756 -8.68 7.73 -49.71
C THR A 756 -10.13 8.15 -49.45
N GLY A 757 -10.64 7.94 -48.24
CA GLY A 757 -12.01 8.34 -47.89
C GLY A 757 -12.38 8.29 -46.40
N ILE A 758 -11.41 8.34 -45.47
CA ILE A 758 -11.71 8.46 -44.03
C ILE A 758 -10.82 9.58 -43.47
N PRO A 759 -11.38 10.60 -42.77
CA PRO A 759 -10.57 11.64 -42.16
C PRO A 759 -9.53 11.02 -41.20
N GLU A 760 -8.28 11.49 -41.28
CA GLU A 760 -7.15 10.98 -40.49
C GLU A 760 -7.40 11.01 -38.96
N GLU A 761 -8.35 11.83 -38.52
CA GLU A 761 -8.70 12.07 -37.13
C GLU A 761 -9.27 10.86 -36.37
N ASN A 762 -9.83 9.83 -37.02
CA ASN A 762 -10.46 8.70 -36.29
C ASN A 762 -9.68 7.38 -36.32
N LYS A 763 -8.39 7.42 -36.67
CA LYS A 763 -7.57 6.20 -36.83
C LYS A 763 -7.37 5.40 -35.54
N ALA A 764 -7.46 6.04 -34.37
CA ALA A 764 -7.32 5.43 -33.05
C ALA A 764 -8.59 4.70 -32.55
N LEU A 765 -9.76 5.01 -33.10
CA LEU A 765 -11.04 4.39 -32.70
C LEU A 765 -11.34 3.09 -33.49
N ARG A 766 -10.29 2.42 -33.99
CA ARG A 766 -10.42 1.15 -34.73
C ARG A 766 -10.53 -0.03 -33.76
N MET A 767 -11.42 -0.96 -34.09
CA MET A 767 -11.62 -2.22 -33.38
C MET A 767 -11.43 -3.37 -34.37
N THR A 768 -10.53 -4.34 -34.11
CA THR A 768 -10.56 -5.62 -34.84
C THR A 768 -11.28 -6.69 -34.03
N GLY A 769 -12.26 -7.35 -34.65
CA GLY A 769 -12.86 -8.61 -34.17
C GLY A 769 -11.77 -9.65 -33.95
N GLY A 770 -11.80 -10.34 -32.81
CA GLY A 770 -10.97 -11.52 -32.60
C GLY A 770 -11.58 -12.69 -33.34
N GLY A 771 -11.23 -12.83 -34.62
CA GLY A 771 -11.65 -13.92 -35.51
C GLY A 771 -10.91 -13.77 -36.84
N ASP A 772 -10.33 -14.87 -37.33
CA ASP A 772 -9.72 -14.96 -38.65
C ASP A 772 -10.74 -14.69 -39.76
N SER A 773 -10.23 -14.13 -40.87
CA SER A 773 -10.82 -14.06 -42.22
C SER A 773 -12.16 -13.30 -42.41
N ASP A 774 -12.09 -12.30 -43.31
CA ASP A 774 -13.16 -11.81 -44.19
C ASP A 774 -14.26 -10.86 -43.67
N ASP A 775 -13.94 -9.87 -42.83
CA ASP A 775 -14.88 -8.78 -42.46
C ASP A 775 -14.31 -7.36 -42.66
N ASP A 776 -13.70 -7.09 -43.82
CA ASP A 776 -13.26 -5.72 -44.20
C ASP A 776 -14.44 -4.79 -44.60
N GLU A 777 -15.70 -5.26 -44.51
CA GLU A 777 -16.92 -4.47 -44.79
C GLU A 777 -17.56 -3.81 -43.54
N LEU A 778 -16.88 -3.82 -42.39
CA LEU A 778 -17.41 -3.28 -41.13
C LEU A 778 -16.82 -1.90 -40.75
N PHE A 779 -16.53 -1.03 -41.71
CA PHE A 779 -15.91 0.29 -41.44
C PHE A 779 -16.89 1.48 -41.36
N SER A 780 -18.19 1.27 -41.60
CA SER A 780 -19.23 2.31 -41.41
C SER A 780 -20.21 2.03 -40.25
N GLY A 781 -20.06 0.92 -39.52
CA GLY A 781 -21.00 0.45 -38.48
C GLY A 781 -20.54 0.61 -37.02
N GLY A 782 -19.43 1.34 -36.75
CA GLY A 782 -18.87 1.47 -35.41
C GLY A 782 -19.80 2.14 -34.38
N LEU A 783 -20.66 3.05 -34.83
CA LEU A 783 -21.66 3.71 -33.98
C LEU A 783 -22.94 2.89 -33.82
N SER A 784 -23.31 2.06 -34.81
CA SER A 784 -24.48 1.17 -34.72
C SER A 784 -24.26 -0.04 -33.81
N LEU A 785 -23.00 -0.44 -33.59
CA LEU A 785 -22.60 -1.47 -32.61
C LEU A 785 -22.21 -0.89 -31.24
N ALA A 786 -22.07 0.44 -31.12
CA ALA A 786 -21.69 1.10 -29.87
C ALA A 786 -22.66 0.79 -28.71
N PRO A 787 -24.01 0.73 -28.91
CA PRO A 787 -24.93 0.36 -27.84
C PRO A 787 -24.73 -1.07 -27.31
N LYS A 788 -24.35 -2.01 -28.19
CA LYS A 788 -24.04 -3.39 -27.79
C LYS A 788 -22.74 -3.47 -26.99
N MET A 789 -21.77 -2.60 -27.27
CA MET A 789 -20.48 -2.62 -26.58
C MET A 789 -20.48 -1.84 -25.27
N PHE A 790 -20.99 -0.60 -25.29
CA PHE A 790 -20.89 0.36 -24.21
C PHE A 790 -22.19 0.55 -23.41
N GLY A 791 -23.30 0.00 -23.90
CA GLY A 791 -24.64 0.19 -23.35
C GLY A 791 -25.39 1.35 -24.01
N ASN A 792 -26.62 1.60 -23.56
CA ASN A 792 -27.57 2.49 -24.24
C ASN A 792 -27.40 3.99 -23.90
N SER A 793 -26.43 4.39 -23.08
CA SER A 793 -26.21 5.79 -22.72
C SER A 793 -25.51 6.55 -23.85
N ASN A 794 -26.22 7.52 -24.46
CA ASN A 794 -25.64 8.38 -25.50
C ASN A 794 -24.54 9.29 -24.95
N LEU A 795 -24.72 9.83 -23.74
CA LEU A 795 -23.72 10.66 -23.07
C LEU A 795 -22.39 9.93 -22.89
N LEU A 796 -22.45 8.63 -22.51
CA LEU A 796 -21.26 7.80 -22.43
C LEU A 796 -20.59 7.61 -23.80
N ILE A 797 -21.36 7.32 -24.85
CA ILE A 797 -20.81 7.08 -26.20
C ILE A 797 -20.17 8.34 -26.78
N ASP A 798 -20.82 9.50 -26.60
CA ASP A 798 -20.33 10.80 -27.08
C ASP A 798 -19.07 11.27 -26.33
N SER A 799 -18.88 10.81 -25.09
CA SER A 799 -17.68 11.12 -24.29
C SER A 799 -16.39 10.47 -24.83
N ILE A 800 -16.49 9.34 -25.53
CA ILE A 800 -15.35 8.52 -25.99
C ILE A 800 -14.42 9.27 -26.96
N PRO A 801 -14.90 9.86 -28.07
CA PRO A 801 -14.04 10.60 -29.01
C PRO A 801 -13.39 11.83 -28.34
N VAL A 802 -14.08 12.47 -27.40
CA VAL A 802 -13.54 13.60 -26.64
C VAL A 802 -12.35 13.14 -25.80
N ALA A 803 -12.47 12.05 -25.03
CA ALA A 803 -11.37 11.50 -24.24
C ALA A 803 -10.18 11.06 -25.11
N GLU A 804 -10.43 10.49 -26.29
CA GLU A 804 -9.38 10.11 -27.22
C GLU A 804 -8.58 11.32 -27.68
N PHE A 805 -9.26 12.40 -28.10
CA PHE A 805 -8.63 13.63 -28.55
C PHE A 805 -7.82 14.30 -27.43
N GLN A 806 -8.40 14.41 -26.22
CA GLN A 806 -7.71 14.99 -25.06
C GLN A 806 -6.48 14.19 -24.65
N GLY A 807 -6.49 12.87 -24.84
CA GLY A 807 -5.36 11.99 -24.52
C GLY A 807 -4.19 12.02 -25.51
N ARG A 808 -4.28 12.74 -26.63
CA ARG A 808 -3.20 12.80 -27.63
C ARG A 808 -2.02 13.67 -27.15
N PRO A 809 -0.77 13.30 -27.48
CA PRO A 809 0.39 14.17 -27.25
C PRO A 809 0.32 15.43 -28.11
N LEU A 810 1.13 16.45 -27.82
CA LEU A 810 1.19 17.67 -28.64
C LEU A 810 1.83 17.40 -30.01
N ALA A 811 1.28 18.01 -31.06
CA ALA A 811 1.83 18.00 -32.42
C ALA A 811 2.97 19.03 -32.59
N ASP A 812 3.93 19.05 -31.67
CA ASP A 812 5.03 20.03 -31.65
C ASP A 812 6.27 19.58 -32.43
N HIS A 813 6.37 18.29 -32.76
CA HIS A 813 7.52 17.72 -33.45
C HIS A 813 7.08 16.72 -34.53
N PRO A 814 7.73 16.67 -35.72
CA PRO A 814 7.37 15.76 -36.82
C PRO A 814 7.33 14.27 -36.46
N SER A 815 8.00 13.86 -35.38
CA SER A 815 7.94 12.48 -34.89
C SER A 815 6.60 12.10 -34.25
N VAL A 816 5.80 13.09 -33.85
CA VAL A 816 4.46 12.92 -33.29
C VAL A 816 3.46 12.94 -34.44
N LYS A 817 3.20 11.77 -35.01
CA LYS A 817 2.27 11.62 -36.15
C LYS A 817 0.79 11.80 -35.76
N ASN A 818 0.41 11.43 -34.54
CA ASN A 818 -0.95 11.57 -34.02
C ASN A 818 -0.90 12.46 -32.78
N GLY A 819 -0.98 13.77 -33.00
CA GLY A 819 -0.90 14.77 -31.95
C GLY A 819 -2.02 15.81 -32.07
N ARG A 820 -2.33 16.47 -30.95
CA ARG A 820 -3.30 17.56 -30.89
C ARG A 820 -2.59 18.93 -30.97
N PRO A 821 -3.27 19.99 -31.40
CA PRO A 821 -2.70 21.33 -31.38
C PRO A 821 -2.44 21.82 -29.94
N PRO A 822 -1.37 22.61 -29.69
CA PRO A 822 -1.14 23.24 -28.39
C PRO A 822 -2.28 24.16 -27.97
N GLY A 823 -2.58 24.21 -26.67
CA GLY A 823 -3.61 25.09 -26.09
C GLY A 823 -5.04 24.52 -26.15
N ALA A 824 -5.24 23.36 -26.79
CA ALA A 824 -6.57 22.76 -26.96
C ALA A 824 -7.28 22.42 -25.63
N LEU A 825 -6.54 22.17 -24.53
CA LEU A 825 -7.14 21.86 -23.23
C LEU A 825 -7.17 23.03 -22.24
N THR A 826 -6.93 24.25 -22.71
CA THR A 826 -6.98 25.45 -21.85
C THR A 826 -8.40 25.97 -21.62
N VAL A 827 -9.38 25.38 -22.32
CA VAL A 827 -10.80 25.72 -22.20
C VAL A 827 -11.34 25.26 -20.84
N PRO A 828 -12.14 26.10 -20.14
CA PRO A 828 -12.77 25.71 -18.89
C PRO A 828 -13.69 24.51 -19.10
N ARG A 829 -13.82 23.69 -18.06
CA ARG A 829 -14.74 22.55 -18.06
C ARG A 829 -16.17 23.01 -17.81
N ASP A 830 -17.12 22.38 -18.49
CA ASP A 830 -18.54 22.62 -18.27
C ASP A 830 -18.95 22.26 -16.83
N PRO A 831 -19.82 23.05 -16.19
CA PRO A 831 -20.31 22.75 -14.85
C PRO A 831 -21.11 21.44 -14.84
N LEU A 832 -21.11 20.74 -13.70
CA LEU A 832 -21.89 19.52 -13.54
C LEU A 832 -23.37 19.86 -13.32
N ASP A 833 -24.22 19.47 -14.27
CA ASP A 833 -25.66 19.58 -14.17
C ASP A 833 -26.30 18.38 -13.46
N ALA A 834 -27.46 18.59 -12.84
CA ALA A 834 -28.20 17.54 -12.15
C ALA A 834 -28.62 16.39 -13.08
N SER A 835 -28.89 16.68 -14.36
CA SER A 835 -29.17 15.68 -15.40
C SER A 835 -27.98 14.76 -15.65
N THR A 836 -26.76 15.32 -15.71
CA THR A 836 -25.52 14.57 -15.88
C THR A 836 -25.27 13.62 -14.71
N VAL A 837 -25.57 14.06 -13.48
CA VAL A 837 -25.47 13.20 -12.28
C VAL A 837 -26.53 12.10 -12.29
N ALA A 838 -27.76 12.41 -12.70
CA ALA A 838 -28.84 11.42 -12.83
C ALA A 838 -28.49 10.33 -13.87
N GLU A 839 -27.92 10.71 -15.02
CA GLU A 839 -27.41 9.75 -15.99
C GLU A 839 -26.26 8.92 -15.41
N ALA A 840 -25.33 9.55 -14.67
CA ALA A 840 -24.23 8.85 -14.01
C ALA A 840 -24.74 7.78 -13.03
N ILE A 841 -25.85 8.04 -12.32
CA ILE A 841 -26.51 7.05 -11.44
C ILE A 841 -27.09 5.90 -12.27
N SER A 842 -27.68 6.19 -13.44
CA SER A 842 -28.25 5.15 -14.31
C SER A 842 -27.20 4.17 -14.86
N VAL A 843 -25.97 4.63 -15.14
CA VAL A 843 -24.92 3.78 -15.73
C VAL A 843 -24.17 2.93 -14.71
N ILE A 844 -24.32 3.19 -13.41
CA ILE A 844 -23.75 2.36 -12.33
C ILE A 844 -24.72 1.30 -11.81
N SER A 845 -25.91 1.18 -12.42
CA SER A 845 -26.89 0.17 -12.04
C SER A 845 -26.39 -1.24 -12.35
N CYS A 846 -26.94 -2.23 -11.63
CA CYS A 846 -26.52 -3.63 -11.79
C CYS A 846 -26.93 -4.23 -13.16
N TRP A 847 -28.03 -3.75 -13.75
CA TRP A 847 -28.52 -4.23 -15.05
C TRP A 847 -27.85 -3.54 -16.24
N TYR A 848 -27.09 -2.45 -16.03
CA TYR A 848 -26.48 -1.71 -17.15
C TYR A 848 -25.53 -2.59 -17.97
N GLU A 849 -24.88 -3.55 -17.31
CA GLU A 849 -23.91 -4.45 -17.94
C GLU A 849 -24.58 -5.61 -18.69
N ASP A 850 -25.89 -5.83 -18.50
CA ASP A 850 -26.61 -6.91 -19.16
C ASP A 850 -26.62 -6.75 -20.67
N LYS A 851 -26.26 -7.82 -21.37
CA LYS A 851 -26.18 -7.88 -22.85
C LYS A 851 -25.17 -6.89 -23.45
N THR A 852 -24.29 -6.31 -22.64
CA THR A 852 -23.17 -5.48 -23.11
C THR A 852 -21.86 -6.27 -23.14
N GLU A 853 -20.81 -5.68 -23.72
CA GLU A 853 -19.46 -6.28 -23.72
C GLU A 853 -18.59 -5.84 -22.52
N TRP A 854 -19.16 -5.15 -21.53
CA TRP A 854 -18.48 -4.78 -20.28
C TRP A 854 -18.01 -6.02 -19.52
N GLY A 855 -16.79 -5.98 -18.99
CA GLY A 855 -16.18 -7.11 -18.28
C GLY A 855 -15.70 -8.25 -19.18
N GLN A 856 -16.28 -8.40 -20.36
CA GLN A 856 -15.88 -9.43 -21.32
C GLN A 856 -14.83 -8.92 -22.31
N ARG A 857 -15.03 -7.71 -22.87
CA ARG A 857 -14.13 -7.10 -23.86
C ARG A 857 -13.70 -5.68 -23.51
N VAL A 858 -14.58 -4.96 -22.82
CA VAL A 858 -14.44 -3.56 -22.41
C VAL A 858 -14.21 -3.48 -20.90
N GLY A 859 -13.27 -2.62 -20.47
CA GLY A 859 -12.95 -2.40 -19.06
C GLY A 859 -12.04 -3.49 -18.45
N TRP A 860 -12.10 -3.60 -17.12
CA TRP A 860 -11.49 -4.68 -16.35
C TRP A 860 -12.21 -6.00 -16.60
N ILE A 861 -11.43 -7.08 -16.77
CA ILE A 861 -11.96 -8.38 -17.19
C ILE A 861 -12.57 -9.16 -16.02
N TYR A 862 -13.76 -9.73 -16.24
CA TYR A 862 -14.49 -10.53 -15.25
C TYR A 862 -14.09 -12.00 -15.25
N GLY A 863 -14.45 -12.72 -14.18
CA GLY A 863 -14.34 -14.18 -14.08
C GLY A 863 -12.98 -14.74 -13.66
N SER A 864 -11.97 -13.89 -13.40
CA SER A 864 -10.68 -14.31 -12.85
C SER A 864 -10.41 -13.65 -11.50
N VAL A 865 -9.80 -14.37 -10.56
CA VAL A 865 -9.35 -13.82 -9.26
C VAL A 865 -8.19 -12.82 -9.42
N THR A 866 -7.47 -12.88 -10.54
CA THR A 866 -6.36 -11.98 -10.91
C THR A 866 -6.75 -11.19 -12.15
N GLU A 867 -7.80 -10.37 -12.03
CA GLU A 867 -8.31 -9.55 -13.13
C GLU A 867 -7.27 -8.55 -13.64
N ASP A 868 -6.33 -8.16 -12.79
CA ASP A 868 -5.25 -7.22 -13.07
C ASP A 868 -4.32 -7.74 -14.18
N VAL A 869 -3.71 -8.90 -13.99
CA VAL A 869 -2.78 -9.50 -14.95
C VAL A 869 -3.50 -9.78 -16.28
N VAL A 870 -4.76 -10.25 -16.24
CA VAL A 870 -5.57 -10.54 -17.43
C VAL A 870 -5.90 -9.28 -18.22
N THR A 871 -6.27 -8.20 -17.53
CA THR A 871 -6.58 -6.91 -18.17
C THR A 871 -5.34 -6.38 -18.89
N GLY A 872 -4.17 -6.42 -18.25
CA GLY A 872 -2.90 -6.04 -18.86
C GLY A 872 -2.51 -6.93 -20.06
N TYR A 873 -2.63 -8.25 -19.92
CA TYR A 873 -2.40 -9.21 -21.00
C TYR A 873 -3.23 -8.89 -22.23
N ARG A 874 -4.53 -8.61 -22.05
CA ARG A 874 -5.45 -8.35 -23.17
C ARG A 874 -5.08 -7.08 -23.91
N MET A 875 -4.70 -6.02 -23.21
CA MET A 875 -4.23 -4.77 -23.83
C MET A 875 -2.96 -5.00 -24.65
N HIS A 876 -1.98 -5.75 -24.10
CA HIS A 876 -0.78 -6.12 -24.83
C HIS A 876 -1.04 -7.03 -26.03
N ASN A 877 -2.01 -7.96 -25.91
CA ASN A 877 -2.40 -8.84 -27.01
C ASN A 877 -3.03 -8.06 -28.18
N ARG A 878 -3.65 -6.90 -27.94
CA ARG A 878 -4.12 -5.98 -28.99
C ARG A 878 -3.00 -5.20 -29.69
N GLY A 879 -1.79 -5.20 -29.12
CA GLY A 879 -0.60 -4.51 -29.63
C GLY A 879 -0.24 -3.23 -28.89
N TRP A 880 -0.91 -2.91 -27.77
CA TRP A 880 -0.51 -1.80 -26.92
C TRP A 880 0.83 -2.07 -26.21
N ARG A 881 1.47 -1.01 -25.74
CA ARG A 881 2.70 -1.08 -24.94
C ARG A 881 2.46 -0.49 -23.56
N SER A 882 3.09 -1.03 -22.53
CA SER A 882 3.14 -0.38 -21.23
C SER A 882 4.56 0.11 -20.92
N VAL A 883 4.69 0.96 -19.90
CA VAL A 883 5.97 1.47 -19.43
C VAL A 883 6.09 1.32 -17.93
N TYR A 884 7.29 0.99 -17.46
CA TYR A 884 7.62 0.96 -16.03
C TYR A 884 8.30 2.26 -15.61
N CYS A 885 7.70 2.99 -14.65
CA CYS A 885 8.19 4.27 -14.17
C CYS A 885 8.81 4.14 -12.77
N VAL A 886 10.13 4.03 -12.71
CA VAL A 886 10.87 4.05 -11.45
C VAL A 886 11.28 5.49 -11.13
N THR A 887 10.64 6.05 -10.11
CA THR A 887 10.84 7.42 -9.64
C THR A 887 12.02 7.49 -8.67
N LYS A 888 12.67 8.66 -8.53
CA LYS A 888 13.82 8.80 -7.61
C LYS A 888 13.44 8.63 -6.14
N ARG A 889 12.28 9.15 -5.77
CA ARG A 889 11.59 8.88 -4.50
C ARG A 889 10.41 8.00 -4.81
N ASP A 890 10.06 7.08 -3.90
CA ASP A 890 8.90 6.21 -4.10
C ASP A 890 7.66 7.03 -4.48
N ALA A 891 6.98 6.65 -5.56
CA ALA A 891 5.81 7.37 -6.03
C ALA A 891 4.62 7.14 -5.08
N PHE A 892 4.38 5.86 -4.78
CA PHE A 892 3.28 5.39 -3.95
C PHE A 892 3.84 4.48 -2.86
N ARG A 893 3.24 4.56 -1.68
CA ARG A 893 3.52 3.63 -0.58
C ARG A 893 2.21 3.10 -0.02
N GLY A 894 2.22 1.84 0.38
CA GLY A 894 1.10 1.21 1.06
C GLY A 894 1.49 0.43 2.31
N THR A 895 0.53 -0.19 2.96
CA THR A 895 0.77 -0.99 4.17
C THR A 895 0.95 -2.46 3.81
N ALA A 896 2.10 -3.05 4.18
CA ALA A 896 2.35 -4.48 3.95
C ALA A 896 1.47 -5.36 4.87
N PRO A 897 1.15 -6.60 4.44
CA PRO A 897 0.61 -7.61 5.35
C PRO A 897 1.59 -7.87 6.49
N ILE A 898 1.08 -7.80 7.72
CA ILE A 898 1.93 -7.81 8.91
C ILE A 898 2.28 -9.25 9.31
N ASN A 899 1.40 -10.25 9.13
CA ASN A 899 1.66 -11.62 9.58
C ASN A 899 1.97 -12.61 8.43
N LEU A 900 2.62 -13.73 8.76
CA LEU A 900 2.96 -14.80 7.81
C LEU A 900 1.71 -15.44 7.19
N THR A 901 0.64 -15.56 7.97
CA THR A 901 -0.60 -16.24 7.56
C THR A 901 -1.31 -15.50 6.42
N ASP A 902 -1.49 -14.19 6.57
CA ASP A 902 -2.11 -13.31 5.58
C ASP A 902 -1.25 -13.22 4.34
N ARG A 903 0.08 -13.21 4.51
CA ARG A 903 1.03 -13.29 3.41
C ARG A 903 0.89 -14.58 2.61
N LEU A 904 0.77 -15.74 3.27
CA LEU A 904 0.54 -17.03 2.60
C LEU A 904 -0.83 -17.07 1.88
N HIS A 905 -1.89 -16.53 2.49
CA HIS A 905 -3.19 -16.41 1.84
C HIS A 905 -3.15 -15.46 0.63
N GLN A 906 -2.38 -14.38 0.70
CA GLN A 906 -2.17 -13.48 -0.44
C GLN A 906 -1.48 -14.21 -1.60
N VAL A 907 -0.39 -14.92 -1.33
CA VAL A 907 0.33 -15.71 -2.35
C VAL A 907 -0.54 -16.83 -2.91
N LEU A 908 -1.36 -17.47 -2.08
CA LEU A 908 -2.34 -18.46 -2.52
C LEU A 908 -3.30 -17.86 -3.55
N ARG A 909 -3.86 -16.67 -3.28
CA ARG A 909 -4.76 -16.00 -4.22
C ARG A 909 -4.10 -15.71 -5.56
N TRP A 910 -2.86 -15.20 -5.55
CA TRP A 910 -2.10 -14.92 -6.77
C TRP A 910 -1.82 -16.19 -7.58
N ALA A 911 -1.44 -17.27 -6.90
CA ALA A 911 -1.18 -18.56 -7.55
C ALA A 911 -2.47 -19.18 -8.11
N THR A 912 -3.59 -19.13 -7.40
CA THR A 912 -4.88 -19.62 -7.88
C THR A 912 -5.33 -18.86 -9.12
N GLY A 913 -5.25 -17.52 -9.10
CA GLY A 913 -5.58 -16.71 -10.28
C GLY A 913 -4.66 -17.03 -11.47
N SER A 914 -3.37 -17.26 -11.23
CA SER A 914 -2.42 -17.65 -12.28
C SER A 914 -2.75 -19.01 -12.92
N VAL A 915 -3.17 -19.99 -12.11
CA VAL A 915 -3.65 -21.30 -12.61
C VAL A 915 -4.94 -21.13 -13.41
N GLU A 916 -5.87 -20.29 -12.95
CA GLU A 916 -7.08 -19.96 -13.71
C GLU A 916 -6.75 -19.34 -15.07
N ILE A 917 -5.81 -18.39 -15.12
CA ILE A 917 -5.35 -17.77 -16.37
C ILE A 917 -4.82 -18.84 -17.33
N PHE A 918 -4.01 -19.77 -16.84
CA PHE A 918 -3.42 -20.84 -17.65
C PHE A 918 -4.48 -21.72 -18.33
N PHE A 919 -5.56 -22.05 -17.63
CA PHE A 919 -6.65 -22.86 -18.20
C PHE A 919 -7.75 -22.04 -18.89
N SER A 920 -7.69 -20.71 -18.81
CA SER A 920 -8.64 -19.82 -19.47
C SER A 920 -8.34 -19.63 -20.97
N ARG A 921 -9.29 -19.02 -21.70
CA ARG A 921 -9.08 -18.56 -23.08
C ARG A 921 -7.98 -17.49 -23.22
N ASN A 922 -7.60 -16.84 -22.12
CA ASN A 922 -6.58 -15.80 -22.09
C ASN A 922 -5.15 -16.36 -21.89
N ASN A 923 -4.91 -17.62 -22.25
CA ASN A 923 -3.59 -18.23 -22.17
C ASN A 923 -2.63 -17.64 -23.22
N ALA A 924 -1.38 -17.40 -22.80
CA ALA A 924 -0.29 -16.90 -23.63
C ALA A 924 0.04 -17.78 -24.87
N PHE A 925 -0.27 -19.08 -24.84
CA PHE A 925 -0.14 -19.95 -26.04
C PHE A 925 -1.06 -19.52 -27.19
N LEU A 926 -2.23 -18.96 -26.88
CA LEU A 926 -3.24 -18.50 -27.83
C LEU A 926 -3.08 -17.01 -28.17
N ALA A 927 -1.95 -16.39 -27.80
CA ALA A 927 -1.70 -14.98 -28.04
C ALA A 927 -1.55 -14.67 -29.54
N SER A 928 -2.06 -13.50 -29.95
CA SER A 928 -2.02 -13.02 -31.32
C SER A 928 -0.60 -12.69 -31.79
N SER A 929 -0.42 -12.59 -33.11
CA SER A 929 0.84 -12.17 -33.75
C SER A 929 1.35 -10.79 -33.27
N ARG A 930 0.46 -9.93 -32.76
CA ARG A 930 0.78 -8.56 -32.31
C ARG A 930 1.60 -8.51 -31.02
N MET A 931 1.56 -9.56 -30.19
CA MET A 931 2.37 -9.65 -28.97
C MET A 931 3.76 -10.19 -29.27
N LYS A 932 4.82 -9.54 -28.77
CA LYS A 932 6.22 -9.98 -28.98
C LYS A 932 6.47 -11.37 -28.41
N VAL A 933 7.30 -12.19 -29.07
CA VAL A 933 7.60 -13.57 -28.64
C VAL A 933 8.12 -13.64 -27.20
N LEU A 934 9.11 -12.80 -26.85
CA LEU A 934 9.64 -12.76 -25.47
C LEU A 934 8.60 -12.28 -24.44
N GLN A 935 7.64 -11.43 -24.85
CA GLN A 935 6.52 -11.04 -23.98
C GLN A 935 5.54 -12.20 -23.78
N ARG A 936 5.29 -13.03 -24.81
CA ARG A 936 4.51 -14.27 -24.68
C ARG A 936 5.15 -15.23 -23.70
N VAL A 937 6.46 -15.41 -23.79
CA VAL A 937 7.22 -16.23 -22.84
C VAL A 937 7.08 -15.69 -21.41
N ALA A 938 7.14 -14.36 -21.22
CA ALA A 938 6.94 -13.75 -19.91
C ALA A 938 5.54 -14.02 -19.32
N TYR A 939 4.47 -13.83 -20.11
CA TYR A 939 3.11 -14.14 -19.66
C TYR A 939 2.88 -15.63 -19.44
N LEU A 940 3.52 -16.47 -20.24
CA LEU A 940 3.50 -17.91 -20.05
C LEU A 940 4.16 -18.31 -18.73
N ASN A 941 5.28 -17.69 -18.37
CA ASN A 941 5.94 -17.90 -17.08
C ASN A 941 5.00 -17.54 -15.91
N VAL A 942 4.24 -16.44 -16.02
CA VAL A 942 3.24 -16.05 -15.01
C VAL A 942 2.12 -17.09 -14.87
N GLY A 943 1.69 -17.75 -15.95
CA GLY A 943 0.71 -18.83 -15.85
C GLY A 943 1.28 -20.15 -15.31
N ILE A 944 2.55 -20.46 -15.61
CA ILE A 944 3.16 -21.77 -15.32
C ILE A 944 3.82 -21.84 -13.94
N TYR A 945 4.27 -20.72 -13.36
CA TYR A 945 5.06 -20.76 -12.12
C TYR A 945 4.44 -21.55 -10.95
N PRO A 946 3.09 -21.58 -10.74
CA PRO A 946 2.53 -22.35 -9.63
C PRO A 946 2.75 -23.86 -9.80
N PHE A 947 2.77 -24.36 -11.04
CA PHE A 947 2.97 -25.80 -11.32
C PHE A 947 4.38 -26.29 -10.95
N THR A 948 5.37 -25.40 -10.88
CA THR A 948 6.70 -25.73 -10.38
C THR A 948 6.68 -26.24 -8.93
N SER A 949 5.64 -25.92 -8.15
CA SER A 949 5.46 -26.45 -6.79
C SER A 949 5.39 -27.98 -6.71
N VAL A 950 4.78 -28.64 -7.69
CA VAL A 950 4.61 -30.10 -7.71
C VAL A 950 5.97 -30.81 -7.80
N PHE A 951 6.88 -30.26 -8.60
CA PHE A 951 8.25 -30.76 -8.72
C PHE A 951 9.11 -30.34 -7.52
N LEU A 952 8.86 -29.14 -6.99
CA LEU A 952 9.58 -28.62 -5.82
C LEU A 952 9.36 -29.43 -4.55
N ILE A 953 8.12 -29.85 -4.28
CA ILE A 953 7.85 -30.69 -3.11
C ILE A 953 8.55 -32.04 -3.21
N VAL A 954 8.52 -32.68 -4.39
CA VAL A 954 9.24 -33.94 -4.63
C VAL A 954 10.74 -33.72 -4.41
N TYR A 955 11.30 -32.66 -4.97
CA TYR A 955 12.72 -32.33 -4.84
C TYR A 955 13.16 -32.08 -3.40
N CYS A 956 12.32 -31.45 -2.56
CA CYS A 956 12.58 -31.25 -1.14
C CYS A 956 12.59 -32.55 -0.31
N PHE A 957 11.91 -33.60 -0.77
CA PHE A 957 11.91 -34.92 -0.13
C PHE A 957 13.02 -35.86 -0.66
N LEU A 958 13.58 -35.61 -1.84
CA LEU A 958 14.64 -36.44 -2.43
C LEU A 958 15.85 -36.65 -1.49
N PRO A 959 16.40 -35.62 -0.82
CA PRO A 959 17.51 -35.81 0.11
C PRO A 959 17.15 -36.71 1.29
N ALA A 960 15.96 -36.53 1.86
CA ALA A 960 15.47 -37.35 2.97
C ALA A 960 15.27 -38.82 2.55
N LEU A 961 14.67 -39.05 1.38
CA LEU A 961 14.48 -40.40 0.83
C LEU A 961 15.82 -41.09 0.52
N SER A 962 16.82 -40.34 0.04
CA SER A 962 18.18 -40.86 -0.15
C SER A 962 18.83 -41.25 1.18
N LEU A 963 18.70 -40.42 2.21
CA LEU A 963 19.23 -40.73 3.55
C LEU A 963 18.54 -41.95 4.17
N PHE A 964 17.22 -42.08 4.09
CA PHE A 964 16.48 -43.25 4.59
C PHE A 964 16.83 -44.54 3.84
N SER A 965 16.79 -44.53 2.51
CA SER A 965 17.07 -45.72 1.70
C SER A 965 18.54 -46.15 1.73
N GLY A 966 19.46 -45.21 1.96
CA GLY A 966 20.90 -45.47 1.88
C GLY A 966 21.43 -45.60 0.47
N GLN A 967 20.55 -45.41 -0.51
CA GLN A 967 20.90 -45.28 -1.90
C GLN A 967 21.06 -43.80 -2.24
N PHE A 968 22.09 -43.48 -3.00
CA PHE A 968 22.35 -42.11 -3.45
C PHE A 968 21.66 -41.86 -4.80
N ILE A 969 21.32 -40.60 -5.09
CA ILE A 969 20.63 -40.22 -6.35
C ILE A 969 21.49 -40.54 -7.59
N VAL A 970 22.81 -40.52 -7.42
CA VAL A 970 23.80 -40.87 -8.46
C VAL A 970 24.54 -42.13 -8.03
N GLN A 971 24.81 -43.04 -8.97
CA GLN A 971 25.45 -44.33 -8.67
C GLN A 971 26.86 -44.15 -8.09
N THR A 972 27.67 -43.28 -8.68
CA THR A 972 29.02 -42.93 -8.22
C THR A 972 29.31 -41.43 -8.42
N LEU A 973 30.04 -40.83 -7.48
CA LEU A 973 30.53 -39.45 -7.60
C LEU A 973 31.70 -39.40 -8.60
N ASN A 974 31.38 -39.45 -9.89
CA ASN A 974 32.37 -39.31 -10.95
C ASN A 974 32.92 -37.89 -11.01
N VAL A 975 34.19 -37.75 -11.42
CA VAL A 975 34.83 -36.44 -11.62
C VAL A 975 34.03 -35.57 -12.59
N THR A 976 33.50 -36.18 -13.66
CA THR A 976 32.64 -35.49 -14.64
C THR A 976 31.39 -34.88 -14.01
N PHE A 977 30.70 -35.61 -13.13
CA PHE A 977 29.54 -35.12 -12.41
C PHE A 977 29.89 -33.95 -11.49
N LEU A 978 31.00 -34.06 -10.73
CA LEU A 978 31.47 -33.00 -9.84
C LEU A 978 31.86 -31.73 -10.62
N VAL A 979 32.49 -31.88 -11.79
CA VAL A 979 32.81 -30.73 -12.68
C VAL A 979 31.55 -30.06 -13.19
N TYR A 980 30.53 -30.82 -13.62
CA TYR A 980 29.25 -30.22 -14.03
C TYR A 980 28.57 -29.50 -12.86
N LEU A 981 28.50 -30.12 -11.69
CA LEU A 981 27.90 -29.53 -10.50
C LEU A 981 28.62 -28.22 -10.13
N LEU A 982 29.95 -28.24 -10.10
CA LEU A 982 30.77 -27.05 -9.83
C LEU A 982 30.56 -25.95 -10.88
N THR A 983 30.50 -26.31 -12.16
CA THR A 983 30.30 -25.33 -13.24
C THR A 983 28.90 -24.71 -13.13
N ILE A 984 27.87 -25.49 -12.81
CA ILE A 984 26.50 -25.01 -12.59
C ILE A 984 26.44 -24.11 -11.35
N THR A 985 27.11 -24.44 -10.25
CA THR A 985 27.07 -23.60 -9.04
C THR A 985 27.83 -22.28 -9.25
N VAL A 986 29.02 -22.32 -9.85
CA VAL A 986 29.81 -21.11 -10.15
C VAL A 986 29.06 -20.19 -11.11
N THR A 987 28.45 -20.74 -12.17
CA THR A 987 27.65 -19.93 -13.10
C THR A 987 26.38 -19.37 -12.46
N LEU A 988 25.75 -20.08 -11.52
CA LEU A 988 24.59 -19.58 -10.77
C LEU A 988 25.00 -18.37 -9.91
N CYS A 989 26.04 -18.54 -9.10
CA CYS A 989 26.54 -17.49 -8.21
C CYS A 989 26.98 -16.25 -8.99
N ALA A 990 27.69 -16.44 -10.11
CA ALA A 990 28.12 -15.34 -10.96
C ALA A 990 26.94 -14.60 -11.60
N LEU A 991 25.88 -15.31 -12.02
CA LEU A 991 24.65 -14.66 -12.51
C LEU A 991 23.95 -13.89 -11.41
N ALA A 992 23.79 -14.46 -10.22
CA ALA A 992 23.17 -13.79 -9.09
C ALA A 992 23.89 -12.47 -8.75
N VAL A 993 25.23 -12.50 -8.67
CA VAL A 993 26.04 -11.29 -8.41
C VAL A 993 25.86 -10.24 -9.52
N LEU A 994 25.86 -10.65 -10.79
CA LEU A 994 25.63 -9.73 -11.90
C LEU A 994 24.20 -9.17 -11.89
N GLU A 995 23.21 -9.99 -11.53
CA GLU A 995 21.80 -9.61 -11.42
C GLU A 995 21.56 -8.56 -10.35
N VAL A 996 22.10 -8.81 -9.15
CA VAL A 996 22.11 -7.87 -8.02
C VAL A 996 22.79 -6.55 -8.43
N LYS A 997 23.92 -6.62 -9.15
CA LYS A 997 24.69 -5.44 -9.57
C LYS A 997 23.96 -4.55 -10.57
N TRP A 998 23.24 -5.10 -11.56
CA TRP A 998 22.52 -4.28 -12.54
C TRP A 998 21.15 -3.81 -12.03
N SER A 999 20.49 -4.59 -11.18
CA SER A 999 19.19 -4.24 -10.59
C SER A 999 19.31 -3.22 -9.46
N GLY A 1000 20.45 -3.22 -8.74
CA GLY A 1000 20.70 -2.35 -7.60
C GLY A 1000 20.02 -2.83 -6.30
N ILE A 1001 19.79 -4.14 -6.19
CA ILE A 1001 19.18 -4.82 -5.05
C ILE A 1001 20.29 -5.24 -4.08
N GLU A 1002 19.97 -5.45 -2.80
CA GLU A 1002 20.91 -6.03 -1.83
C GLU A 1002 20.96 -7.56 -1.93
N LEU A 1003 22.13 -8.17 -1.68
CA LEU A 1003 22.28 -9.63 -1.77
C LEU A 1003 21.39 -10.37 -0.75
N GLU A 1004 21.18 -9.78 0.43
CA GLU A 1004 20.29 -10.36 1.45
C GLU A 1004 18.84 -10.39 0.96
N GLU A 1005 18.34 -9.31 0.34
CA GLU A 1005 16.98 -9.26 -0.21
C GLU A 1005 16.79 -10.30 -1.33
N TRP A 1006 17.80 -10.47 -2.19
CA TRP A 1006 17.79 -11.51 -3.22
C TRP A 1006 17.69 -12.92 -2.61
N TRP A 1007 18.53 -13.23 -1.62
CA TRP A 1007 18.50 -14.52 -0.93
C TRP A 1007 17.19 -14.76 -0.19
N ARG A 1008 16.66 -13.74 0.50
CA ARG A 1008 15.39 -13.83 1.22
C ARG A 1008 14.21 -14.10 0.27
N ASN A 1009 14.23 -13.51 -0.91
CA ASN A 1009 13.24 -13.77 -1.95
C ASN A 1009 13.26 -15.24 -2.42
N GLU A 1010 14.44 -15.83 -2.62
CA GLU A 1010 14.59 -17.25 -2.96
C GLU A 1010 14.10 -18.18 -1.83
N GLN A 1011 14.38 -17.84 -0.57
CA GLN A 1011 13.84 -18.57 0.59
C GLN A 1011 12.31 -18.51 0.62
N PHE A 1012 11.73 -17.34 0.38
CA PHE A 1012 10.28 -17.17 0.34
C PHE A 1012 9.64 -17.86 -0.87
N TRP A 1013 10.31 -17.92 -2.01
CA TRP A 1013 9.87 -18.70 -3.17
C TRP A 1013 9.75 -20.19 -2.84
N LEU A 1014 10.71 -20.76 -2.09
CA LEU A 1014 10.61 -22.15 -1.63
C LEU A 1014 9.43 -22.35 -0.66
N ILE A 1015 9.23 -21.42 0.28
CA ILE A 1015 8.14 -21.47 1.26
C ILE A 1015 6.78 -21.41 0.54
N GLY A 1016 6.57 -20.44 -0.36
CA GLY A 1016 5.36 -20.32 -1.15
C GLY A 1016 5.14 -21.53 -2.08
N GLY A 1017 6.22 -22.04 -2.69
CA GLY A 1017 6.21 -23.22 -3.53
C GLY A 1017 5.79 -24.49 -2.82
N THR A 1018 6.28 -24.72 -1.60
CA THR A 1018 5.94 -25.92 -0.80
C THR A 1018 4.58 -25.82 -0.12
N SER A 1019 3.98 -24.62 -0.03
CA SER A 1019 2.69 -24.38 0.63
C SER A 1019 1.61 -23.86 -0.34
N ALA A 1020 1.51 -22.53 -0.48
CA ALA A 1020 0.45 -21.83 -1.17
C ALA A 1020 0.32 -22.21 -2.66
N HIS A 1021 1.44 -22.33 -3.38
CA HIS A 1021 1.41 -22.67 -4.81
C HIS A 1021 0.87 -24.08 -5.04
N LEU A 1022 1.27 -25.04 -4.19
CA LEU A 1022 0.80 -26.42 -4.28
C LEU A 1022 -0.71 -26.50 -4.03
N ALA A 1023 -1.18 -25.82 -2.98
CA ALA A 1023 -2.60 -25.73 -2.67
C ALA A 1023 -3.39 -25.07 -3.81
N ALA A 1024 -2.86 -24.00 -4.41
CA ALA A 1024 -3.48 -23.32 -5.56
C ALA A 1024 -3.60 -24.23 -6.79
N VAL A 1025 -2.60 -25.05 -7.10
CA VAL A 1025 -2.66 -25.99 -8.24
C VAL A 1025 -3.78 -27.01 -8.03
N PHE A 1026 -3.87 -27.61 -6.84
CA PHE A 1026 -4.95 -28.55 -6.53
C PHE A 1026 -6.33 -27.87 -6.55
N GLN A 1027 -6.44 -26.68 -5.97
CA GLN A 1027 -7.66 -25.88 -5.98
C GLN A 1027 -8.10 -25.50 -7.40
N GLY A 1028 -7.17 -25.03 -8.24
CA GLY A 1028 -7.46 -24.66 -9.62
C GLY A 1028 -7.89 -25.86 -10.46
N LEU A 1029 -7.22 -27.01 -10.33
CA LEU A 1029 -7.62 -28.26 -11.00
C LEU A 1029 -9.01 -28.73 -10.55
N LEU A 1030 -9.29 -28.70 -9.25
CA LEU A 1030 -10.62 -29.05 -8.71
C LEU A 1030 -11.69 -28.08 -9.24
N LYS A 1031 -11.41 -26.78 -9.31
CA LYS A 1031 -12.34 -25.79 -9.86
C LYS A 1031 -12.69 -26.09 -11.31
N ILE A 1032 -11.71 -26.46 -12.13
CA ILE A 1032 -11.92 -26.74 -13.56
C ILE A 1032 -12.67 -28.06 -13.78
N VAL A 1033 -12.35 -29.10 -12.99
CA VAL A 1033 -12.97 -30.42 -13.13
C VAL A 1033 -14.36 -30.48 -12.50
N ALA A 1034 -14.58 -29.80 -11.36
CA ALA A 1034 -15.80 -29.90 -10.56
C ALA A 1034 -16.69 -28.65 -10.61
N GLY A 1035 -16.25 -27.54 -11.21
CA GLY A 1035 -17.03 -26.29 -11.33
C GLY A 1035 -17.32 -25.58 -10.00
N VAL A 1036 -16.72 -26.01 -8.88
CA VAL A 1036 -16.97 -25.45 -7.56
C VAL A 1036 -16.28 -24.09 -7.42
N GLU A 1037 -17.06 -23.04 -7.19
CA GLU A 1037 -16.53 -21.72 -6.85
C GLU A 1037 -15.89 -21.75 -5.46
N ILE A 1038 -14.62 -21.37 -5.38
CA ILE A 1038 -13.90 -21.30 -4.11
C ILE A 1038 -14.31 -20.02 -3.40
N SER A 1039 -14.90 -20.15 -2.20
CA SER A 1039 -15.26 -19.01 -1.38
C SER A 1039 -14.00 -18.22 -0.99
N PHE A 1040 -14.06 -16.93 -1.29
CA PHE A 1040 -12.93 -16.02 -1.17
C PHE A 1040 -12.90 -15.40 0.23
N THR A 1041 -11.89 -15.72 1.03
CA THR A 1041 -11.64 -15.05 2.30
C THR A 1041 -10.75 -13.84 2.08
N LEU A 1042 -11.31 -12.64 2.25
CA LEU A 1042 -10.52 -11.42 2.40
C LEU A 1042 -9.75 -11.52 3.72
N THR A 1043 -8.42 -11.39 3.66
CA THR A 1043 -7.58 -11.25 4.85
C THR A 1043 -7.94 -9.92 5.52
N SER A 1044 -8.46 -9.95 6.74
CA SER A 1044 -8.68 -8.74 7.51
C SER A 1044 -7.33 -8.12 7.86
N LYS A 1045 -7.14 -6.84 7.53
CA LYS A 1045 -6.01 -6.09 8.08
C LYS A 1045 -6.40 -5.69 9.49
N SER A 1046 -6.02 -6.50 10.48
CA SER A 1046 -6.15 -6.09 11.88
C SER A 1046 -5.15 -4.95 12.13
N GLY A 1047 -5.66 -3.77 12.50
CA GLY A 1047 -4.86 -2.82 13.27
C GLY A 1047 -4.97 -3.23 14.74
N GLY A 1048 -3.95 -3.89 15.28
CA GLY A 1048 -3.85 -4.10 16.72
C GLY A 1048 -3.51 -2.78 17.40
N GLU A 1049 -4.35 -2.37 18.35
CA GLU A 1049 -4.09 -1.26 19.27
C GLU A 1049 -3.24 -1.76 20.46
N ASP A 1050 -1.99 -2.12 20.23
CA ASP A 1050 -1.01 -2.33 21.31
C ASP A 1050 0.05 -1.21 21.23
N GLU A 1051 -0.08 -0.19 22.09
CA GLU A 1051 0.70 1.06 22.06
C GLU A 1051 2.22 0.88 22.32
N ASP A 1052 2.68 -0.32 22.73
CA ASP A 1052 4.03 -0.53 23.25
C ASP A 1052 5.04 -1.19 22.26
N ASP A 1053 4.62 -1.74 21.10
CA ASP A 1053 5.54 -2.31 20.09
C ASP A 1053 4.97 -2.28 18.65
N GLU A 1054 5.57 -1.44 17.80
CA GLU A 1054 5.19 -1.20 16.38
C GLU A 1054 5.17 -2.48 15.53
N PHE A 1055 5.78 -3.58 15.98
CA PHE A 1055 5.85 -4.87 15.27
C PHE A 1055 5.17 -6.05 16.00
N ALA A 1056 4.39 -5.83 17.06
CA ALA A 1056 3.78 -6.92 17.83
C ALA A 1056 2.91 -7.86 16.96
N ASP A 1057 2.11 -7.27 16.07
CA ASP A 1057 1.22 -7.99 15.14
C ASP A 1057 1.97 -8.90 14.14
N LEU A 1058 3.24 -8.64 13.85
CA LEU A 1058 4.10 -9.45 12.95
C LEU A 1058 4.42 -10.82 13.54
N TYR A 1059 4.41 -10.92 14.87
CA TYR A 1059 4.75 -12.14 15.60
C TYR A 1059 3.54 -13.03 15.89
N VAL A 1060 2.32 -12.58 15.57
CA VAL A 1060 1.09 -13.35 15.76
C VAL A 1060 0.94 -14.36 14.63
N VAL A 1061 1.20 -15.63 14.94
CA VAL A 1061 1.01 -16.75 13.99
C VAL A 1061 -0.40 -17.31 14.15
N LYS A 1062 -1.25 -17.13 13.14
CA LYS A 1062 -2.55 -17.81 13.04
C LYS A 1062 -2.37 -19.13 12.32
N TRP A 1063 -2.70 -20.25 12.97
CA TRP A 1063 -2.57 -21.58 12.38
C TRP A 1063 -3.39 -21.73 11.09
N THR A 1064 -2.78 -22.30 10.04
CA THR A 1064 -3.47 -22.63 8.78
C THR A 1064 -2.99 -23.95 8.22
N SER A 1065 -3.85 -24.63 7.45
CA SER A 1065 -3.51 -25.89 6.78
C SER A 1065 -2.39 -25.74 5.76
N LEU A 1066 -2.15 -24.52 5.25
CA LEU A 1066 -1.04 -24.20 4.34
C LEU A 1066 0.34 -24.42 4.97
N MET A 1067 0.44 -24.40 6.30
CA MET A 1067 1.71 -24.60 7.02
C MET A 1067 2.09 -26.08 7.15
N ILE A 1068 1.16 -27.02 6.92
CA ILE A 1068 1.39 -28.46 7.13
C ILE A 1068 2.53 -28.98 6.23
N PRO A 1069 2.53 -28.77 4.90
CA PRO A 1069 3.58 -29.37 4.06
C PRO A 1069 5.00 -28.89 4.38
N PRO A 1070 5.28 -27.57 4.57
CA PRO A 1070 6.60 -27.11 5.00
C PRO A 1070 7.05 -27.69 6.36
N ILE A 1071 6.14 -27.81 7.33
CA ILE A 1071 6.44 -28.41 8.64
C ILE A 1071 6.84 -29.88 8.48
N VAL A 1072 6.10 -30.64 7.66
CA VAL A 1072 6.42 -32.05 7.37
C VAL A 1072 7.78 -32.18 6.69
N ILE A 1073 8.10 -31.32 5.71
CA ILE A 1073 9.41 -31.33 5.02
C ILE A 1073 10.55 -31.12 6.02
N ILE A 1074 10.40 -30.16 6.95
CA ILE A 1074 11.40 -29.88 7.99
C ILE A 1074 11.59 -31.11 8.89
N MET A 1075 10.49 -31.66 9.44
CA MET A 1075 10.57 -32.81 10.35
C MET A 1075 11.19 -34.03 9.67
N VAL A 1076 10.75 -34.35 8.45
CA VAL A 1076 11.24 -35.50 7.70
C VAL A 1076 12.72 -35.37 7.36
N ASN A 1077 13.19 -34.19 6.93
CA ASN A 1077 14.62 -33.97 6.67
C ASN A 1077 15.47 -34.05 7.95
N MET A 1078 14.99 -33.52 9.08
CA MET A 1078 15.69 -33.62 10.36
C MET A 1078 15.82 -35.07 10.84
N ILE A 1079 14.72 -35.84 10.77
CA ILE A 1079 14.72 -37.27 11.11
C ILE A 1079 15.63 -38.04 10.16
N ALA A 1080 15.60 -37.74 8.85
CA ALA A 1080 16.43 -38.41 7.87
C ALA A 1080 17.93 -38.18 8.10
N ILE A 1081 18.34 -36.98 8.50
CA ILE A 1081 19.73 -36.69 8.90
C ILE A 1081 20.11 -37.54 10.11
N ALA A 1082 19.27 -37.60 11.15
CA ALA A 1082 19.54 -38.39 12.35
C ALA A 1082 19.66 -39.90 12.03
N VAL A 1083 18.74 -40.44 11.21
CA VAL A 1083 18.77 -41.84 10.78
C VAL A 1083 19.98 -42.13 9.90
N GLY A 1084 20.31 -41.24 8.96
CA GLY A 1084 21.48 -41.38 8.09
C GLY A 1084 22.80 -41.38 8.87
N LEU A 1085 22.92 -40.49 9.86
CA LEU A 1085 24.07 -40.44 10.77
C LEU A 1085 24.19 -41.72 11.60
N SER A 1086 23.10 -42.11 12.26
CA SER A 1086 23.04 -43.34 13.06
C SER A 1086 23.43 -44.57 12.24
N ARG A 1087 22.80 -44.78 11.07
CA ARG A 1087 23.11 -45.92 10.20
C ARG A 1087 24.58 -45.95 9.79
N THR A 1088 25.18 -44.80 9.48
CA THR A 1088 26.58 -44.76 9.03
C THR A 1088 27.54 -45.06 10.18
N ILE A 1089 27.27 -44.55 11.38
CA ILE A 1089 28.08 -44.80 12.58
C ILE A 1089 28.03 -46.27 12.99
N TYR A 1090 26.86 -46.92 12.91
CA TYR A 1090 26.69 -48.32 13.29
C TYR A 1090 26.94 -49.33 12.16
N SER A 1091 27.29 -48.89 10.95
CA SER A 1091 27.59 -49.79 9.83
C SER A 1091 29.01 -50.36 9.89
N VAL A 1092 29.16 -51.63 9.53
CA VAL A 1092 30.47 -52.34 9.51
C VAL A 1092 31.46 -51.69 8.52
N ILE A 1093 30.96 -51.12 7.41
CA ILE A 1093 31.76 -50.39 6.42
C ILE A 1093 31.13 -49.00 6.21
N PRO A 1094 31.61 -47.96 6.89
CA PRO A 1094 30.97 -46.65 6.86
C PRO A 1094 31.17 -45.94 5.51
N GLN A 1095 30.05 -45.62 4.84
CA GLN A 1095 30.03 -44.91 3.55
C GLN A 1095 29.90 -43.39 3.73
N TRP A 1096 30.95 -42.75 4.25
CA TRP A 1096 30.97 -41.31 4.59
C TRP A 1096 30.65 -40.38 3.42
N SER A 1097 31.05 -40.73 2.19
CA SER A 1097 30.82 -39.90 1.00
C SER A 1097 29.34 -39.75 0.66
N ARG A 1098 28.55 -40.83 0.76
CA ARG A 1098 27.10 -40.82 0.50
C ARG A 1098 26.35 -40.06 1.60
N LEU A 1099 26.77 -40.23 2.85
CA LEU A 1099 26.22 -39.49 3.99
C LEU A 1099 26.45 -37.99 3.82
N LEU A 1100 27.69 -37.55 3.52
CA LEU A 1100 28.02 -36.14 3.33
C LEU A 1100 27.18 -35.49 2.23
N GLY A 1101 27.02 -36.18 1.08
CA GLY A 1101 26.17 -35.69 -0.01
C GLY A 1101 24.70 -35.55 0.39
N GLY A 1102 24.13 -36.58 1.03
CA GLY A 1102 22.73 -36.56 1.48
C GLY A 1102 22.46 -35.49 2.54
N VAL A 1103 23.34 -35.38 3.54
CA VAL A 1103 23.25 -34.37 4.61
C VAL A 1103 23.40 -32.96 4.04
N PHE A 1104 24.30 -32.74 3.07
CA PHE A 1104 24.47 -31.44 2.42
C PHE A 1104 23.16 -30.98 1.74
N PHE A 1105 22.51 -31.85 0.96
CA PHE A 1105 21.26 -31.48 0.30
C PHE A 1105 20.09 -31.31 1.28
N SER A 1106 19.98 -32.16 2.31
CA SER A 1106 18.96 -31.97 3.36
C SER A 1106 19.19 -30.67 4.13
N PHE A 1107 20.45 -30.34 4.46
CA PHE A 1107 20.80 -29.07 5.09
C PHE A 1107 20.46 -27.87 4.20
N TRP A 1108 20.69 -27.97 2.88
CA TRP A 1108 20.32 -26.92 1.93
C TRP A 1108 18.82 -26.62 1.95
N VAL A 1109 17.97 -27.66 1.97
CA VAL A 1109 16.50 -27.51 2.10
C VAL A 1109 16.13 -26.84 3.42
N LEU A 1110 16.72 -27.29 4.53
CA LEU A 1110 16.46 -26.73 5.86
C LEU A 1110 16.91 -25.27 5.98
N ALA A 1111 18.04 -24.90 5.36
CA ALA A 1111 18.55 -23.53 5.33
C ALA A 1111 17.61 -22.57 4.58
N HIS A 1112 16.91 -23.04 3.55
CA HIS A 1112 15.91 -22.23 2.85
C HIS A 1112 14.58 -22.10 3.63
N LEU A 1113 14.20 -23.13 4.39
CA LEU A 1113 13.01 -23.11 5.25
C LEU A 1113 13.26 -22.47 6.63
N TYR A 1114 14.50 -22.05 6.91
CA TYR A 1114 14.86 -21.41 8.18
C TYR A 1114 14.01 -20.17 8.52
N PRO A 1115 13.71 -19.22 7.60
CA PRO A 1115 12.84 -18.08 7.91
C PRO A 1115 11.43 -18.49 8.29
N PHE A 1116 10.90 -19.56 7.67
CA PHE A 1116 9.60 -20.12 8.02
C PHE A 1116 9.61 -20.72 9.43
N ALA A 1117 10.65 -21.50 9.77
CA ALA A 1117 10.83 -22.02 11.12
C ALA A 1117 10.96 -20.89 12.15
N LYS A 1118 11.73 -19.84 11.85
CA LYS A 1118 11.86 -18.64 12.69
C LYS A 1118 10.54 -17.89 12.84
N GLY A 1119 9.73 -17.84 11.78
CA GLY A 1119 8.36 -17.28 11.81
C GLY A 1119 7.45 -18.04 12.77
N LEU A 1120 7.47 -19.38 12.71
CA LEU A 1120 6.71 -20.26 13.61
C LEU A 1120 7.12 -20.11 15.08
N MET A 1121 8.37 -19.76 15.37
CA MET A 1121 8.91 -19.60 16.72
C MET A 1121 8.54 -18.27 17.42
N GLY A 1122 7.89 -17.34 16.72
CA GLY A 1122 7.31 -16.12 17.31
C GLY A 1122 8.31 -15.12 17.93
N ARG A 1123 7.79 -14.26 18.84
CA ARG A 1123 8.46 -13.06 19.40
C ARG A 1123 9.76 -13.33 20.15
N ARG A 1124 9.94 -14.52 20.75
CA ARG A 1124 11.07 -14.73 21.67
C ARG A 1124 12.38 -15.15 21.03
N GLY A 1125 12.41 -15.74 19.83
CA GLY A 1125 13.65 -16.22 19.18
C GLY A 1125 14.49 -17.25 19.98
N ARG A 1126 14.25 -17.36 21.29
CA ARG A 1126 14.61 -18.44 22.19
C ARG A 1126 13.59 -19.54 21.92
N THR A 1127 14.05 -20.60 21.27
CA THR A 1127 13.59 -21.94 21.62
C THR A 1127 13.29 -21.99 23.12
N PRO A 1128 12.07 -22.33 23.57
CA PRO A 1128 11.86 -22.67 24.96
C PRO A 1128 12.94 -23.70 25.31
N THR A 1129 13.69 -23.50 26.38
CA THR A 1129 14.64 -24.50 26.89
C THR A 1129 13.97 -25.88 26.99
N ILE A 1130 12.65 -25.89 27.24
CA ILE A 1130 11.75 -27.03 27.13
C ILE A 1130 11.88 -27.80 25.80
N VAL A 1131 11.93 -27.16 24.63
CA VAL A 1131 12.04 -27.88 23.34
C VAL A 1131 13.39 -28.57 23.21
N PHE A 1132 14.49 -27.92 23.62
CA PHE A 1132 15.80 -28.56 23.63
C PHE A 1132 15.87 -29.72 24.63
N VAL A 1133 15.29 -29.53 25.83
CA VAL A 1133 15.22 -30.57 26.86
C VAL A 1133 14.36 -31.76 26.42
N TRP A 1134 13.19 -31.52 25.82
CA TRP A 1134 12.32 -32.59 25.29
C TRP A 1134 12.93 -33.27 24.07
N SER A 1135 13.57 -32.53 23.17
CA SER A 1135 14.27 -33.13 22.03
C SER A 1135 15.45 -33.99 22.49
N GLY A 1136 16.18 -33.56 23.53
CA GLY A 1136 17.23 -34.35 24.18
C GLY A 1136 16.67 -35.59 24.86
N LEU A 1137 15.60 -35.47 25.64
CA LEU A 1137 14.92 -36.59 26.31
C LEU A 1137 14.37 -37.61 25.30
N ILE A 1138 13.70 -37.16 24.25
CA ILE A 1138 13.18 -38.03 23.19
C ILE A 1138 14.33 -38.69 22.43
N ALA A 1139 15.41 -37.97 22.12
CA ALA A 1139 16.60 -38.55 21.48
C ALA A 1139 17.26 -39.61 22.37
N ILE A 1140 17.36 -39.38 23.68
CA ILE A 1140 17.84 -40.35 24.66
C ILE A 1140 16.92 -41.57 24.72
N ILE A 1141 15.60 -41.38 24.81
CA ILE A 1141 14.61 -42.46 24.84
C ILE A 1141 14.68 -43.30 23.56
N ILE A 1142 14.72 -42.67 22.38
CA ILE A 1142 14.83 -43.37 21.10
C ILE A 1142 16.16 -44.12 21.02
N SER A 1143 17.26 -43.53 21.48
CA SER A 1143 18.58 -44.19 21.51
C SER A 1143 18.60 -45.40 22.46
N LEU A 1144 18.00 -45.26 23.64
CA LEU A 1144 17.86 -46.36 24.61
C LEU A 1144 16.92 -47.46 24.10
N LEU A 1145 15.82 -47.10 23.45
CA LEU A 1145 14.88 -48.04 22.85
C LEU A 1145 15.53 -48.80 21.69
N TRP A 1146 16.34 -48.11 20.87
CA TRP A 1146 17.11 -48.73 19.80
C TRP A 1146 18.16 -49.73 20.33
N VAL A 1147 18.89 -49.36 21.39
CA VAL A 1147 19.85 -50.26 22.07
C VAL A 1147 19.15 -51.46 22.71
N ALA A 1148 17.92 -51.28 23.23
CA ALA A 1148 17.13 -52.36 23.81
C ALA A 1148 16.53 -53.32 22.76
N ILE A 1149 16.15 -52.80 21.59
CA ILE A 1149 15.55 -53.61 20.51
C ILE A 1149 16.60 -54.33 19.67
N ASN A 1150 17.78 -53.71 19.45
CA ASN A 1150 18.86 -54.28 18.64
C ASN A 1150 20.21 -54.09 19.36
N PRO A 1151 20.51 -54.92 20.37
CA PRO A 1151 21.77 -54.84 21.10
C PRO A 1151 22.94 -55.13 20.15
N PRO A 1152 24.04 -54.35 20.21
CA PRO A 1152 25.20 -54.58 19.36
C PRO A 1152 25.80 -55.97 19.60
N GLU A 1153 26.14 -56.67 18.53
CA GLU A 1153 26.74 -58.02 18.58
C GLU A 1153 28.00 -58.00 19.45
N GLY A 1154 27.96 -58.70 20.57
CA GLY A 1154 29.04 -58.77 21.57
C GLY A 1154 28.66 -58.29 22.98
N ALA A 1155 27.49 -57.69 23.18
CA ALA A 1155 27.07 -57.16 24.49
C ALA A 1155 26.32 -58.17 25.40
N ASN A 1156 26.59 -59.48 25.29
CA ASN A 1156 26.00 -60.50 26.18
C ASN A 1156 26.60 -60.55 27.61
N GLN A 1157 27.30 -59.49 28.07
CA GLN A 1157 27.92 -59.48 29.41
C GLN A 1157 27.61 -58.24 30.26
N ILE A 1158 26.69 -57.37 29.87
CA ILE A 1158 26.23 -56.28 30.74
C ILE A 1158 24.73 -56.42 30.95
N GLY A 1159 24.36 -57.53 31.60
CA GLY A 1159 23.00 -57.86 31.99
C GLY A 1159 23.01 -58.54 33.35
N GLY A 1160 23.39 -57.78 34.38
CA GLY A 1160 23.09 -58.16 35.76
C GLY A 1160 21.58 -58.27 35.91
N SER A 1161 21.13 -59.45 36.33
CA SER A 1161 19.75 -59.82 36.63
C SER A 1161 18.94 -58.68 37.27
N PHE A 1162 17.96 -58.15 36.55
CA PHE A 1162 16.86 -57.40 37.14
C PHE A 1162 15.56 -58.09 36.74
N GLN A 1163 14.99 -58.83 37.69
CA GLN A 1163 13.67 -59.44 37.62
C GLN A 1163 12.79 -58.66 38.59
N PHE A 1164 11.72 -58.02 38.08
CA PHE A 1164 10.78 -57.27 38.92
C PHE A 1164 9.87 -58.24 39.72
N PRO A 1165 9.48 -57.89 40.97
CA PRO A 1165 8.56 -58.67 41.80
C PRO A 1165 7.15 -58.81 41.21
#